data_AF-E2B9W3-F1
#
_entry.id   AF-E2B9W3-F1
#
_cell.length_a   1.000
_cell.length_b   1.000
_cell.length_c   1.000
_cell.angle_alpha   90.00
_cell.angle_beta   90.00
_cell.angle_gamma   90.00
#
_symmetry.space_group_name_H-M   'P 1'
#
loop_
_entity.id
_entity.type
_entity.pdbx_description
1 polymer ?
#
loop_
_entity_poly.entity_id
_entity_poly.type
_entity_poly.pdbx_seq_one_letter_code
_entity_poly.pdbx_strand_id
1 'polypeptide(L)'
;MDIVSEIIDEFQKSLAKRIYYSARDGMAIALYTLLNDRSNADINRLINQKFLEDDGQRCTVLIIAARYGHDKVVKMLLDKFKPDLEQEGTVKFDGYVIEGASALWAAAGAGHLNVVKTLVKAGANVNHPTKTNSTPLRAACFDGRLDIVKYLTDHQADISISNKFNNTCLMIAAYKGHLDVVNFLLDKGADPNQKALCGATALHFAAECGHTMIVRELLRYGTKMTKNVSGMTPLIAAAERTRAQVVECLVKREEVTKEEIIDAYELLGASYANDKDSYCLIKAYKYLHKAMELRYSDTNNIVYKKLGLTVKAYENWKECETLEQLENIKNNANAIHMESLAIRERILGLHNPELTHPIVFRGAIFADNARFDRCIDLWLHALKLRQLNNITVVTDLLRFAQVFSQMIHVGVDLDISQVINVLEASITELSKNKAKMQNPDLKDDAEQYVEELESNTTTTLYILTILTKLMTLNGNRCNESDLTKAHHLVHKLCALRICLKDGQTLLHLAVNAETPVDDFHTNDVCKFPCAATAKLLIRCGADVNAMDNERNTPLHIIVGYSKSISDFSTLHSIIMELIEAGAHMDTVNNRGHTPYDAVTTGVAEIILRSQTKLSLMCMAAKAVKAYNLSYTGNVPRCLETFIELHGPGLNQG
;
A
#
# COMPACT_ATOMS: atom_id res chain seq x y z
N MET A 1 -24.20 -29.88 -31.33
CA MET A 1 -24.42 -28.42 -31.52
C MET A 1 -23.24 -27.62 -30.98
N ASP A 2 -22.46 -28.17 -30.06
CA ASP A 2 -21.39 -27.46 -29.34
C ASP A 2 -20.15 -27.12 -30.18
N ILE A 3 -19.75 -28.00 -31.11
CA ILE A 3 -18.57 -27.75 -31.98
C ILE A 3 -18.80 -26.58 -32.95
N VAL A 4 -20.02 -26.43 -33.47
CA VAL A 4 -20.36 -25.32 -34.37
C VAL A 4 -20.44 -24.00 -33.60
N SER A 5 -20.92 -24.00 -32.35
CA SER A 5 -20.90 -22.80 -31.51
C SER A 5 -19.48 -22.40 -31.10
N GLU A 6 -18.61 -23.37 -30.81
CA GLU A 6 -17.20 -23.11 -30.48
C GLU A 6 -16.43 -22.51 -31.66
N ILE A 7 -16.60 -23.05 -32.87
CA ILE A 7 -15.94 -22.52 -34.08
C ILE A 7 -16.47 -21.11 -34.43
N ILE A 8 -17.77 -20.85 -34.24
CA ILE A 8 -18.35 -19.52 -34.46
C ILE A 8 -17.81 -18.52 -33.44
N ASP A 9 -17.68 -18.91 -32.17
CA ASP A 9 -17.12 -18.06 -31.10
C ASP A 9 -15.64 -17.74 -31.35
N GLU A 10 -14.85 -18.73 -31.77
CA GLU A 10 -13.43 -18.54 -32.10
C GLU A 10 -13.23 -17.61 -33.32
N PHE A 11 -14.04 -17.76 -34.36
CA PHE A 11 -14.02 -16.89 -35.53
C PHE A 11 -14.44 -15.44 -35.18
N GLN A 12 -15.47 -15.28 -34.34
CA GLN A 12 -15.90 -13.96 -33.88
C GLN A 12 -14.83 -13.27 -33.02
N LYS A 13 -14.15 -14.00 -32.14
CA LYS A 13 -13.01 -13.51 -31.35
C LYS A 13 -11.85 -13.08 -32.25
N SER A 14 -11.51 -13.87 -33.27
CA SER A 14 -10.46 -13.55 -34.25
C SER A 14 -10.78 -12.28 -35.06
N LEU A 15 -12.04 -12.10 -35.46
CA LEU A 15 -12.48 -10.91 -36.17
C LEU A 15 -12.42 -9.64 -35.30
N ALA A 16 -12.96 -9.70 -34.08
CA ALA A 16 -12.94 -8.59 -33.14
C ALA A 16 -11.50 -8.14 -32.85
N LYS A 17 -10.58 -9.10 -32.70
CA LYS A 17 -9.14 -8.86 -32.60
C LYS A 17 -8.64 -8.06 -33.81
N ARG A 18 -8.82 -8.57 -35.03
CA ARG A 18 -8.35 -7.88 -36.25
C ARG A 18 -8.90 -6.46 -36.39
N ILE A 19 -10.17 -6.25 -36.06
CA ILE A 19 -10.81 -4.93 -36.07
C ILE A 19 -10.13 -3.99 -35.05
N TYR A 20 -9.94 -4.45 -33.81
CA TYR A 20 -9.29 -3.66 -32.77
C TYR A 20 -7.86 -3.28 -33.13
N TYR A 21 -7.02 -4.25 -33.53
CA TYR A 21 -5.62 -3.99 -33.91
C TYR A 21 -5.51 -3.12 -35.17
N SER A 22 -6.44 -3.23 -36.12
CA SER A 22 -6.47 -2.34 -37.29
C SER A 22 -6.73 -0.89 -36.89
N ALA A 23 -7.60 -0.66 -35.89
CA ALA A 23 -7.85 0.68 -35.35
C ALA A 23 -6.66 1.20 -34.54
N ARG A 24 -6.09 0.35 -33.69
CA ARG A 24 -4.92 0.63 -32.83
C ARG A 24 -3.66 0.97 -33.62
N ASP A 25 -3.44 0.32 -34.76
CA ASP A 25 -2.22 0.46 -35.55
C ASP A 25 -2.41 1.43 -36.75
N GLY A 26 -3.56 2.12 -36.83
CA GLY A 26 -3.80 3.18 -37.82
C GLY A 26 -4.19 2.69 -39.22
N MET A 27 -4.57 1.41 -39.37
CA MET A 27 -4.86 0.75 -40.65
C MET A 27 -6.29 1.07 -41.16
N ALA A 28 -6.55 2.34 -41.51
CA ALA A 28 -7.90 2.82 -41.85
C ALA A 28 -8.58 2.04 -42.99
N ILE A 29 -7.84 1.69 -44.05
CA ILE A 29 -8.39 0.94 -45.20
C ILE A 29 -8.76 -0.48 -44.79
N ALA A 30 -7.86 -1.18 -44.09
CA ALA A 30 -8.11 -2.54 -43.63
C ALA A 30 -9.31 -2.58 -42.66
N LEU A 31 -9.39 -1.63 -41.73
CA LEU A 31 -10.51 -1.50 -40.82
C LEU A 31 -11.83 -1.25 -41.56
N TYR A 32 -11.83 -0.35 -42.54
CA TYR A 32 -13.00 -0.09 -43.38
C TYR A 32 -13.46 -1.35 -44.11
N THR A 33 -12.56 -2.08 -44.77
CA THR A 33 -12.86 -3.35 -45.45
C THR A 33 -13.41 -4.41 -44.49
N LEU A 34 -12.91 -4.46 -43.25
CA LEU A 34 -13.40 -5.40 -42.24
C LEU A 34 -14.83 -5.09 -41.77
N LEU A 35 -15.29 -3.84 -41.89
CA LEU A 35 -16.58 -3.36 -41.39
C LEU A 35 -17.64 -3.18 -42.50
N ASN A 36 -17.25 -2.73 -43.70
CA ASN A 36 -18.16 -2.24 -44.74
C ASN A 36 -19.19 -3.27 -45.24
N ASP A 37 -18.82 -4.55 -45.30
CA ASP A 37 -19.67 -5.59 -45.90
C ASP A 37 -20.61 -6.25 -44.88
N ARG A 38 -20.82 -5.62 -43.72
CA ARG A 38 -21.60 -6.16 -42.59
C ARG A 38 -22.93 -5.44 -42.40
N SER A 39 -23.84 -6.07 -41.67
CA SER A 39 -25.10 -5.43 -41.29
C SER A 39 -24.85 -4.25 -40.33
N ASN A 40 -25.71 -3.24 -40.36
CA ASN A 40 -25.60 -2.08 -39.45
C ASN A 40 -25.61 -2.51 -37.96
N ALA A 41 -26.37 -3.55 -37.62
CA ALA A 41 -26.41 -4.11 -36.27
C ALA A 41 -25.07 -4.72 -35.87
N ASP A 42 -24.42 -5.48 -36.77
CA ASP A 42 -23.11 -6.06 -36.53
C ASP A 42 -22.02 -5.00 -36.43
N ILE A 43 -22.06 -3.98 -37.29
CA ILE A 43 -21.11 -2.86 -37.23
C ILE A 43 -21.22 -2.17 -35.87
N ASN A 44 -22.43 -1.79 -35.45
CA ASN A 44 -22.65 -1.15 -34.16
C ASN A 44 -22.18 -2.02 -32.98
N ARG A 45 -22.38 -3.33 -33.05
CA ARG A 45 -21.87 -4.26 -32.03
C ARG A 45 -20.33 -4.27 -32.03
N LEU A 46 -19.70 -4.41 -33.19
CA LEU A 46 -18.25 -4.56 -33.32
C LEU A 46 -17.47 -3.30 -32.94
N ILE A 47 -17.95 -2.11 -33.33
CA ILE A 47 -17.25 -0.85 -33.03
C ILE A 47 -17.41 -0.42 -31.57
N ASN A 48 -18.51 -0.79 -30.91
CA ASN A 48 -18.77 -0.46 -29.50
C ASN A 48 -18.38 -1.59 -28.53
N GLN A 49 -17.97 -2.76 -29.03
CA GLN A 49 -17.43 -3.83 -28.20
C GLN A 49 -16.07 -3.42 -27.63
N LYS A 50 -15.89 -3.64 -26.32
CA LYS A 50 -14.60 -3.43 -25.64
C LYS A 50 -13.73 -4.66 -25.83
N PHE A 51 -12.51 -4.46 -26.31
CA PHE A 51 -11.50 -5.50 -26.46
C PHE A 51 -10.53 -5.45 -25.27
N LEU A 52 -10.23 -6.60 -24.66
CA LEU A 52 -9.27 -6.74 -23.56
C LEU A 52 -7.92 -7.17 -24.12
N GLU A 53 -6.89 -6.33 -23.95
CA GLU A 53 -5.49 -6.67 -24.24
C GLU A 53 -4.85 -7.44 -23.07
N ASP A 54 -3.76 -8.15 -23.36
CA ASP A 54 -3.02 -8.94 -22.36
C ASP A 54 -2.44 -8.07 -21.23
N ASP A 55 -2.20 -6.78 -21.52
CA ASP A 55 -1.78 -5.83 -20.50
C ASP A 55 -2.93 -5.37 -19.59
N GLY A 56 -4.18 -5.77 -19.84
CA GLY A 56 -5.35 -5.37 -19.06
C GLY A 56 -6.04 -4.10 -19.57
N GLN A 57 -5.57 -3.50 -20.66
CA GLN A 57 -6.31 -2.43 -21.33
C GLN A 57 -7.62 -2.94 -21.91
N ARG A 58 -8.72 -2.23 -21.71
CA ARG A 58 -10.06 -2.65 -22.15
C ARG A 58 -10.87 -1.52 -22.75
N CYS A 59 -10.83 -1.34 -24.07
CA CYS A 59 -11.50 -0.20 -24.71
C CYS A 59 -12.05 -0.52 -26.11
N THR A 60 -12.79 0.42 -26.69
CA THR A 60 -13.41 0.31 -28.02
C THR A 60 -12.43 0.72 -29.12
N VAL A 61 -12.77 0.43 -30.38
CA VAL A 61 -11.94 0.81 -31.53
C VAL A 61 -11.77 2.32 -31.69
N LEU A 62 -12.77 3.11 -31.32
CA LEU A 62 -12.69 4.56 -31.35
C LEU A 62 -11.70 5.07 -30.30
N ILE A 63 -11.79 4.56 -29.07
CA ILE A 63 -10.91 4.97 -27.96
C ILE A 63 -9.47 4.65 -28.29
N ILE A 64 -9.19 3.45 -28.79
CA ILE A 64 -7.81 3.04 -29.08
C ILE A 64 -7.21 3.82 -30.25
N ALA A 65 -7.97 4.06 -31.32
CA ALA A 65 -7.53 4.90 -32.43
C ALA A 65 -7.27 6.34 -31.98
N ALA A 66 -8.10 6.86 -31.08
CA ALA A 66 -7.97 8.19 -30.53
C ALA A 66 -6.74 8.33 -29.61
N ARG A 67 -6.49 7.32 -28.76
CA ARG A 67 -5.33 7.22 -27.86
C ARG A 67 -4.00 7.22 -28.60
N TYR A 68 -3.92 6.59 -29.77
CA TYR A 68 -2.70 6.54 -30.60
C TYR A 68 -2.65 7.61 -31.70
N GLY A 69 -3.62 8.53 -31.72
CA GLY A 69 -3.55 9.71 -32.59
C GLY A 69 -3.88 9.43 -34.06
N HIS A 70 -4.57 8.34 -34.36
CA HIS A 70 -4.89 7.94 -35.73
C HIS A 70 -6.09 8.70 -36.31
N ASP A 71 -5.91 9.99 -36.58
CA ASP A 71 -6.94 10.90 -37.09
C ASP A 71 -7.67 10.38 -38.34
N LYS A 72 -6.97 9.69 -39.26
CA LYS A 72 -7.59 9.07 -40.44
C LYS A 72 -8.56 7.96 -40.07
N VAL A 73 -8.21 7.12 -39.08
CA VAL A 73 -9.08 6.06 -38.57
C VAL A 73 -10.29 6.67 -37.88
N VAL A 74 -10.06 7.67 -37.01
CA VAL A 74 -11.13 8.36 -36.28
C VAL A 74 -12.12 9.00 -37.25
N LYS A 75 -11.66 9.78 -38.24
CA LYS A 75 -12.52 10.37 -39.27
C LYS A 75 -13.31 9.32 -40.03
N MET A 76 -12.65 8.25 -40.48
CA MET A 76 -13.32 7.16 -41.19
C MET A 76 -14.42 6.52 -40.35
N LEU A 77 -14.15 6.22 -39.07
CA LEU A 77 -15.14 5.67 -38.14
C LEU A 77 -16.34 6.61 -37.97
N LEU A 78 -16.11 7.91 -37.78
CA LEU A 78 -17.15 8.92 -37.61
C LEU A 78 -18.01 9.10 -38.87
N ASP A 79 -17.36 9.25 -40.02
CA ASP A 79 -18.03 9.54 -41.29
C ASP A 79 -18.86 8.35 -41.81
N LYS A 80 -18.37 7.11 -41.59
CA LYS A 80 -18.97 5.90 -42.18
C LYS A 80 -19.82 5.09 -41.20
N PHE A 81 -19.46 5.06 -39.92
CA PHE A 81 -20.03 4.10 -38.98
C PHE A 81 -20.67 4.73 -37.73
N LYS A 82 -20.51 6.05 -37.52
CA LYS A 82 -21.17 6.82 -36.44
C LYS A 82 -21.09 6.12 -35.06
N PRO A 83 -19.89 5.80 -34.55
CA PRO A 83 -19.72 5.21 -33.23
C PRO A 83 -20.27 6.13 -32.14
N ASP A 84 -20.62 5.54 -31.00
CA ASP A 84 -20.97 6.30 -29.79
C ASP A 84 -19.70 6.94 -29.20
N LEU A 85 -19.69 8.28 -29.16
CA LEU A 85 -18.55 9.10 -28.74
C LEU A 85 -18.28 9.00 -27.23
N GLU A 86 -19.32 8.69 -26.46
CA GLU A 86 -19.29 8.67 -24.99
C GLU A 86 -19.07 7.26 -24.44
N GLN A 87 -18.71 6.30 -25.31
CA GLN A 87 -18.26 4.99 -24.86
C GLN A 87 -17.03 5.13 -23.98
N GLU A 88 -17.07 4.44 -22.85
CA GLU A 88 -16.01 4.42 -21.86
C GLU A 88 -15.12 3.18 -21.98
N GLY A 89 -13.83 3.36 -21.81
CA GLY A 89 -12.85 2.28 -21.73
C GLY A 89 -11.97 2.37 -20.48
N THR A 90 -11.23 1.31 -20.27
CA THR A 90 -10.06 1.27 -19.40
C THR A 90 -8.83 1.46 -20.28
N VAL A 91 -8.06 2.54 -20.08
CA VAL A 91 -6.86 2.87 -20.85
C VAL A 91 -5.65 3.00 -19.93
N LYS A 92 -4.44 2.74 -20.45
CA LYS A 92 -3.20 2.92 -19.68
C LYS A 92 -2.43 4.17 -20.08
N PHE A 93 -1.91 4.92 -19.12
CA PHE A 93 -1.02 6.07 -19.34
C PHE A 93 0.13 6.01 -18.33
N ASP A 94 1.38 5.97 -18.80
CA ASP A 94 2.58 5.93 -17.95
C ASP A 94 2.52 4.88 -16.81
N GLY A 95 1.95 3.70 -17.10
CA GLY A 95 1.75 2.62 -16.13
C GLY A 95 0.47 2.72 -15.28
N TYR A 96 -0.22 3.85 -15.29
CA TYR A 96 -1.50 4.03 -14.58
C TYR A 96 -2.68 3.52 -15.39
N VAL A 97 -3.60 2.82 -14.72
CA VAL A 97 -4.87 2.35 -15.28
C VAL A 97 -5.94 3.42 -15.04
N ILE A 98 -6.58 3.88 -16.11
CA ILE A 98 -7.63 4.90 -16.06
C ILE A 98 -8.94 4.27 -16.55
N GLU A 99 -9.91 4.15 -15.65
CA GLU A 99 -11.25 3.65 -15.97
C GLU A 99 -12.22 4.79 -16.31
N GLY A 100 -13.16 4.51 -17.22
CA GLY A 100 -14.18 5.47 -17.62
C GLY A 100 -13.70 6.48 -18.67
N ALA A 101 -12.57 6.22 -19.34
CA ALA A 101 -12.02 7.16 -20.31
C ALA A 101 -12.79 7.10 -21.64
N SER A 102 -13.28 8.26 -22.10
CA SER A 102 -13.82 8.42 -23.46
C SER A 102 -12.71 8.57 -24.49
N ALA A 103 -13.06 8.49 -25.78
CA ALA A 103 -12.10 8.71 -26.87
C ALA A 103 -11.50 10.13 -26.82
N LEU A 104 -12.31 11.13 -26.46
CA LEU A 104 -11.84 12.52 -26.32
C LEU A 104 -10.86 12.66 -25.15
N TRP A 105 -11.16 12.01 -24.01
CA TRP A 105 -10.25 11.99 -22.87
C TRP A 105 -8.89 11.38 -23.24
N ALA A 106 -8.90 10.23 -23.92
CA ALA A 106 -7.68 9.53 -24.32
C ALA A 106 -6.85 10.34 -25.33
N ALA A 107 -7.49 10.99 -26.32
CA ALA A 107 -6.79 11.85 -27.27
C ALA A 107 -6.19 13.10 -26.61
N ALA A 108 -6.91 13.70 -25.66
CA ALA A 108 -6.46 14.89 -24.93
C ALA A 108 -5.27 14.57 -24.01
N GLY A 109 -5.32 13.46 -23.26
CA GLY A 109 -4.24 13.01 -22.39
C GLY A 109 -3.00 12.51 -23.14
N ALA A 110 -3.15 12.06 -24.39
CA ALA A 110 -2.04 11.64 -25.26
C ALA A 110 -1.48 12.77 -26.14
N GLY A 111 -2.04 13.99 -26.05
CA GLY A 111 -1.53 15.14 -26.79
C GLY A 111 -1.85 15.16 -28.29
N HIS A 112 -2.93 14.52 -28.72
CA HIS A 112 -3.32 14.39 -30.13
C HIS A 112 -4.34 15.45 -30.58
N LEU A 113 -3.89 16.70 -30.76
CA LEU A 113 -4.75 17.84 -31.09
C LEU A 113 -5.68 17.62 -32.30
N ASN A 114 -5.19 16.98 -33.38
CA ASN A 114 -6.03 16.76 -34.56
C ASN A 114 -7.21 15.83 -34.27
N VAL A 115 -6.98 14.77 -33.50
CA VAL A 115 -8.05 13.86 -33.05
C VAL A 115 -9.01 14.58 -32.11
N VAL A 116 -8.51 15.38 -31.16
CA VAL A 116 -9.35 16.21 -30.28
C VAL A 116 -10.27 17.10 -31.11
N LYS A 117 -9.73 17.84 -32.08
CA LYS A 117 -10.51 18.70 -32.99
C LYS A 117 -11.58 17.90 -33.75
N THR A 118 -11.21 16.73 -34.25
CA THR A 118 -12.13 15.84 -34.99
C THR A 118 -13.28 15.37 -34.09
N LEU A 119 -13.00 14.91 -32.87
CA LEU A 119 -14.01 14.41 -31.93
C LEU A 119 -14.94 15.53 -31.42
N VAL A 120 -14.39 16.70 -31.06
CA VAL A 120 -15.19 17.85 -30.61
C VAL A 120 -16.12 18.35 -31.72
N LYS A 121 -15.63 18.42 -32.97
CA LYS A 121 -16.47 18.78 -34.13
C LYS A 121 -17.58 17.76 -34.41
N ALA A 122 -17.36 16.50 -34.04
CA ALA A 122 -18.36 15.44 -34.14
C ALA A 122 -19.38 15.47 -32.99
N GLY A 123 -19.23 16.37 -32.01
CA GLY A 123 -20.16 16.54 -30.90
C GLY A 123 -19.82 15.78 -29.62
N ALA A 124 -18.56 15.33 -29.47
CA ALA A 124 -18.12 14.68 -28.23
C ALA A 124 -18.27 15.63 -27.03
N ASN A 125 -18.73 15.10 -25.88
CA ASN A 125 -18.87 15.87 -24.66
C ASN A 125 -17.50 16.29 -24.11
N VAL A 126 -17.18 17.57 -24.25
CA VAL A 126 -15.91 18.18 -23.81
C VAL A 126 -15.64 18.04 -22.30
N ASN A 127 -16.67 17.77 -21.50
CA ASN A 127 -16.59 17.63 -20.05
C ASN A 127 -16.82 16.19 -19.57
N HIS A 128 -16.83 15.19 -20.47
CA HIS A 128 -17.06 13.79 -20.08
C HIS A 128 -16.03 13.31 -19.04
N PRO A 129 -16.44 12.99 -17.81
CA PRO A 129 -15.50 12.59 -16.77
C PRO A 129 -15.10 11.11 -16.91
N THR A 130 -13.91 10.77 -16.45
CA THR A 130 -13.56 9.38 -16.09
C THR A 130 -14.23 8.96 -14.79
N LYS A 131 -14.07 7.69 -14.37
CA LYS A 131 -14.53 7.23 -13.06
C LYS A 131 -13.90 7.98 -11.88
N THR A 132 -12.78 8.66 -12.07
CA THR A 132 -12.16 9.52 -11.05
C THR A 132 -12.57 10.98 -11.16
N ASN A 133 -13.58 11.29 -11.97
CA ASN A 133 -14.03 12.64 -12.30
C ASN A 133 -12.96 13.50 -13.01
N SER A 134 -11.99 12.87 -13.70
CA SER A 134 -11.01 13.58 -14.53
C SER A 134 -11.58 13.88 -15.91
N THR A 135 -11.65 15.15 -16.29
CA THR A 135 -12.13 15.64 -17.60
C THR A 135 -11.04 15.58 -18.68
N PRO A 136 -11.39 15.66 -19.99
CA PRO A 136 -10.41 15.77 -21.07
C PRO A 136 -9.50 16.99 -20.92
N LEU A 137 -10.05 18.13 -20.44
CA LEU A 137 -9.28 19.33 -20.13
C LEU A 137 -8.22 19.04 -19.06
N ARG A 138 -8.59 18.34 -17.99
CA ARG A 138 -7.65 17.95 -16.94
C ARG A 138 -6.56 17.01 -17.46
N ALA A 139 -6.91 16.09 -18.37
CA ALA A 139 -5.93 15.22 -19.02
C ALA A 139 -4.92 16.01 -19.86
N ALA A 140 -5.38 16.98 -20.66
CA ALA A 140 -4.50 17.88 -21.42
C ALA A 140 -3.61 18.75 -20.51
N CYS A 141 -4.13 19.19 -19.37
CA CYS A 141 -3.35 19.93 -18.36
C CYS A 141 -2.28 19.06 -17.69
N PHE A 142 -2.50 17.75 -17.55
CA PHE A 142 -1.49 16.82 -17.04
C PHE A 142 -0.32 16.66 -18.03
N ASP A 143 -0.62 16.55 -19.32
CA ASP A 143 0.39 16.40 -20.39
C ASP A 143 1.10 17.73 -20.73
N GLY A 144 0.50 18.88 -20.40
CA GLY A 144 1.08 20.19 -20.67
C GLY A 144 0.78 20.73 -22.06
N ARG A 145 -0.30 20.25 -22.69
CA ARG A 145 -0.65 20.57 -24.07
C ARG A 145 -1.50 21.83 -24.14
N LEU A 146 -0.84 22.99 -24.06
CA LEU A 146 -1.52 24.29 -24.09
C LEU A 146 -2.40 24.48 -25.34
N ASP A 147 -2.00 23.92 -26.48
CA ASP A 147 -2.77 23.92 -27.73
C ASP A 147 -4.13 23.21 -27.58
N ILE A 148 -4.14 22.07 -26.88
CA ILE A 148 -5.37 21.30 -26.59
C ILE A 148 -6.17 21.98 -25.47
N VAL A 149 -5.52 22.45 -24.41
CA VAL A 149 -6.17 23.17 -23.31
C VAL A 149 -6.94 24.38 -23.85
N LYS A 150 -6.30 25.22 -24.68
CA LYS A 150 -6.94 26.36 -25.36
C LYS A 150 -8.13 25.91 -26.18
N TYR A 151 -7.95 24.91 -27.03
CA TYR A 151 -9.00 24.42 -27.91
C TYR A 151 -10.21 23.92 -27.14
N LEU A 152 -10.01 23.12 -26.09
CA LEU A 152 -11.09 22.61 -25.24
C LEU A 152 -11.81 23.75 -24.50
N THR A 153 -11.09 24.70 -23.92
CA THR A 153 -11.69 25.88 -23.26
C THR A 153 -12.50 26.73 -24.23
N ASP A 154 -12.01 26.94 -25.46
CA ASP A 154 -12.74 27.68 -26.50
C ASP A 154 -14.03 26.94 -26.95
N HIS A 155 -14.13 25.64 -26.66
CA HIS A 155 -15.31 24.81 -26.91
C HIS A 155 -16.05 24.45 -25.62
N GLN A 156 -16.05 25.36 -24.64
CA GLN A 156 -16.86 25.27 -23.41
C GLN A 156 -16.46 24.15 -22.43
N ALA A 157 -15.20 23.71 -22.45
CA ALA A 157 -14.69 22.89 -21.36
C ALA A 157 -14.62 23.70 -20.05
N ASP A 158 -15.17 23.14 -18.97
CA ASP A 158 -15.27 23.80 -17.67
C ASP A 158 -13.97 23.63 -16.87
N ILE A 159 -13.29 24.75 -16.62
CA ILE A 159 -12.02 24.79 -15.88
C ILE A 159 -12.19 24.49 -14.38
N SER A 160 -13.42 24.58 -13.85
CA SER A 160 -13.73 24.40 -12.42
C SER A 160 -13.95 22.94 -12.02
N ILE A 161 -14.19 22.04 -12.98
CA ILE A 161 -14.38 20.62 -12.71
C ILE A 161 -13.07 20.02 -12.20
N SER A 162 -13.13 19.47 -10.99
CA SER A 162 -12.02 18.80 -10.33
C SER A 162 -12.27 17.30 -10.27
N ASN A 163 -11.20 16.53 -10.04
CA ASN A 163 -11.32 15.08 -9.85
C ASN A 163 -12.02 14.76 -8.50
N LYS A 164 -12.25 13.46 -8.22
CA LYS A 164 -12.86 12.98 -6.95
C LYS A 164 -12.14 13.44 -5.67
N PHE A 165 -10.91 13.91 -5.79
CA PHE A 165 -10.10 14.42 -4.68
C PHE A 165 -10.01 15.95 -4.65
N ASN A 166 -10.91 16.65 -5.34
CA ASN A 166 -10.93 18.09 -5.54
C ASN A 166 -9.63 18.66 -6.14
N ASN A 167 -8.87 17.84 -6.88
CA ASN A 167 -7.69 18.32 -7.62
C ASN A 167 -8.10 18.92 -8.96
N THR A 168 -7.84 20.22 -9.12
CA THR A 168 -8.24 21.03 -10.28
C THR A 168 -7.26 20.90 -11.45
N CYS A 169 -7.65 21.45 -12.61
CA CYS A 169 -6.75 21.61 -13.77
C CYS A 169 -5.52 22.46 -13.43
N LEU A 170 -5.70 23.55 -12.67
CA LEU A 170 -4.62 24.43 -12.23
C LEU A 170 -3.65 23.70 -11.29
N MET A 171 -4.16 22.92 -10.35
CA MET A 171 -3.31 22.14 -9.43
C MET A 171 -2.43 21.13 -10.18
N ILE A 172 -3.00 20.38 -11.13
CA ILE A 172 -2.21 19.37 -11.85
C ILE A 172 -1.19 20.00 -12.79
N ALA A 173 -1.51 21.11 -13.45
CA ALA A 173 -0.56 21.87 -14.26
C ALA A 173 0.58 22.45 -13.40
N ALA A 174 0.23 22.98 -12.21
CA ALA A 174 1.20 23.50 -11.24
C ALA A 174 2.12 22.41 -10.70
N TYR A 175 1.60 21.22 -10.39
CA TYR A 175 2.38 20.05 -9.99
C TYR A 175 3.35 19.58 -11.08
N LYS A 176 2.87 19.50 -12.33
CA LYS A 176 3.68 19.02 -13.47
C LYS A 176 4.69 20.04 -13.99
N GLY A 177 4.56 21.32 -13.62
CA GLY A 177 5.53 22.35 -14.01
C GLY A 177 5.19 23.09 -15.30
N HIS A 178 3.96 22.95 -15.80
CA HIS A 178 3.52 23.52 -17.09
C HIS A 178 3.12 24.99 -16.93
N LEU A 179 4.12 25.87 -16.88
CA LEU A 179 3.94 27.31 -16.62
C LEU A 179 2.99 28.00 -17.61
N ASP A 180 3.07 27.64 -18.88
CA ASP A 180 2.25 28.21 -19.95
C ASP A 180 0.77 27.82 -19.81
N VAL A 181 0.48 26.58 -19.42
CA VAL A 181 -0.86 26.10 -19.05
C VAL A 181 -1.37 26.79 -17.78
N VAL A 182 -0.53 26.91 -16.75
CA VAL A 182 -0.87 27.62 -15.50
C VAL A 182 -1.29 29.06 -15.80
N ASN A 183 -0.48 29.80 -16.57
CA ASN A 183 -0.78 31.19 -16.92
C ASN A 183 -2.11 31.29 -17.66
N PHE A 184 -2.33 30.43 -18.65
CA PHE A 184 -3.59 30.42 -19.40
C PHE A 184 -4.81 30.13 -18.50
N LEU A 185 -4.71 29.16 -17.58
CA LEU A 185 -5.82 28.84 -16.68
C LEU A 185 -6.12 29.99 -15.72
N LEU A 186 -5.09 30.65 -15.19
CA LEU A 186 -5.24 31.84 -14.34
C LEU A 186 -5.89 33.00 -15.11
N ASP A 187 -5.46 33.25 -16.36
CA ASP A 187 -6.06 34.26 -17.24
C ASP A 187 -7.53 33.97 -17.56
N LYS A 188 -7.91 32.70 -17.59
CA LYS A 188 -9.30 32.26 -17.77
C LYS A 188 -10.11 32.24 -16.47
N GLY A 189 -9.54 32.71 -15.36
CA GLY A 189 -10.24 32.87 -14.08
C GLY A 189 -10.27 31.62 -13.21
N ALA A 190 -9.35 30.67 -13.39
CA ALA A 190 -9.21 29.55 -12.45
C ALA A 190 -8.86 30.08 -11.05
N ASP A 191 -9.57 29.62 -10.01
CA ASP A 191 -9.30 30.03 -8.63
C ASP A 191 -8.01 29.38 -8.10
N PRO A 192 -6.94 30.15 -7.81
CA PRO A 192 -5.70 29.61 -7.30
C PRO A 192 -5.77 29.18 -5.82
N ASN A 193 -6.82 29.57 -5.09
CA ASN A 193 -7.03 29.27 -3.68
C ASN A 193 -7.92 28.05 -3.43
N GLN A 194 -8.43 27.40 -4.49
CA GLN A 194 -9.17 26.15 -4.35
C GLN A 194 -8.32 25.10 -3.63
N LYS A 195 -8.96 24.28 -2.80
CA LYS A 195 -8.30 23.24 -2.00
C LYS A 195 -8.70 21.85 -2.45
N ALA A 196 -7.71 20.99 -2.60
CA ALA A 196 -7.91 19.55 -2.70
C ALA A 196 -8.45 19.00 -1.37
N LEU A 197 -8.89 17.73 -1.34
CA LEU A 197 -9.39 17.09 -0.12
C LEU A 197 -8.34 17.07 1.01
N CYS A 198 -7.06 16.98 0.68
CA CYS A 198 -5.95 17.08 1.64
C CYS A 198 -5.65 18.53 2.09
N GLY A 199 -6.46 19.51 1.67
CA GLY A 199 -6.28 20.93 1.98
C GLY A 199 -5.18 21.63 1.16
N ALA A 200 -4.47 20.91 0.29
CA ALA A 200 -3.42 21.48 -0.58
C ALA A 200 -4.03 22.37 -1.67
N THR A 201 -3.30 23.44 -2.02
CA THR A 201 -3.62 24.39 -3.10
C THR A 201 -2.63 24.21 -4.26
N ALA A 202 -2.86 24.87 -5.40
CA ALA A 202 -1.89 24.88 -6.51
C ALA A 202 -0.49 25.36 -6.06
N LEU A 203 -0.44 26.30 -5.10
CA LEU A 203 0.82 26.80 -4.54
C LEU A 203 1.57 25.73 -3.72
N HIS A 204 0.87 24.83 -3.02
CA HIS A 204 1.51 23.70 -2.34
C HIS A 204 2.21 22.79 -3.33
N PHE A 205 1.50 22.37 -4.39
CA PHE A 205 2.06 21.48 -5.40
C PHE A 205 3.25 22.10 -6.15
N ALA A 206 3.15 23.36 -6.56
CA ALA A 206 4.26 24.07 -7.20
C ALA A 206 5.46 24.21 -6.25
N ALA A 207 5.20 24.47 -4.97
CA ALA A 207 6.25 24.64 -3.96
C ALA A 207 6.98 23.33 -3.65
N GLU A 208 6.23 22.22 -3.51
CA GLU A 208 6.75 20.87 -3.28
C GLU A 208 7.65 20.39 -4.44
N CYS A 209 7.23 20.67 -5.67
CA CYS A 209 7.97 20.30 -6.88
C CYS A 209 9.12 21.27 -7.24
N GLY A 210 9.21 22.42 -6.57
CA GLY A 210 10.30 23.39 -6.81
C GLY A 210 10.08 24.30 -8.02
N HIS A 211 8.85 24.39 -8.54
CA HIS A 211 8.51 25.18 -9.74
C HIS A 211 8.44 26.67 -9.43
N THR A 212 9.59 27.29 -9.19
CA THR A 212 9.72 28.67 -8.69
C THR A 212 9.01 29.70 -9.57
N MET A 213 8.98 29.52 -10.89
CA MET A 213 8.27 30.43 -11.79
C MET A 213 6.75 30.34 -11.61
N ILE A 214 6.19 29.14 -11.48
CA ILE A 214 4.77 28.93 -11.20
C ILE A 214 4.41 29.50 -9.82
N VAL A 215 5.26 29.29 -8.81
CA VAL A 215 5.08 29.90 -7.48
C VAL A 215 4.94 31.42 -7.59
N ARG A 216 5.80 32.09 -8.37
CA ARG A 216 5.72 33.54 -8.58
C ARG A 216 4.42 33.97 -9.26
N GLU A 217 3.99 33.25 -10.29
CA GLU A 217 2.74 33.57 -10.98
C GLU A 217 1.52 33.36 -10.08
N LEU A 218 1.44 32.25 -9.34
CA LEU A 218 0.36 32.01 -8.38
C LEU A 218 0.28 33.13 -7.32
N LEU A 219 1.42 33.59 -6.81
CA LEU A 219 1.45 34.70 -5.85
C LEU A 219 0.98 36.02 -6.46
N ARG A 220 1.24 36.28 -7.75
CA ARG A 220 0.71 37.45 -8.45
C ARG A 220 -0.81 37.46 -8.56
N TYR A 221 -1.44 36.29 -8.67
CA TYR A 221 -2.89 36.13 -8.66
C TYR A 221 -3.49 36.06 -7.24
N GLY A 222 -2.77 36.52 -6.21
CA GLY A 222 -3.30 36.66 -4.86
C GLY A 222 -3.50 35.34 -4.10
N THR A 223 -2.70 34.32 -4.39
CA THR A 223 -2.76 33.05 -3.65
C THR A 223 -2.36 33.24 -2.19
N LYS A 224 -3.12 32.64 -1.27
CA LYS A 224 -2.87 32.67 0.17
C LYS A 224 -1.97 31.51 0.61
N MET A 225 -1.02 31.77 1.51
CA MET A 225 -0.17 30.74 2.12
C MET A 225 -0.85 30.05 3.31
N THR A 226 -1.97 29.37 3.06
CA THR A 226 -2.70 28.63 4.11
C THR A 226 -2.09 27.26 4.38
N LYS A 227 -2.34 26.69 5.57
CA LYS A 227 -1.99 25.30 5.89
C LYS A 227 -2.89 24.29 5.18
N ASN A 228 -2.31 23.15 4.78
CA ASN A 228 -3.01 21.94 4.36
C ASN A 228 -3.48 21.11 5.60
N VAL A 229 -4.10 19.94 5.37
CA VAL A 229 -4.59 19.06 6.45
C VAL A 229 -3.46 18.55 7.34
N SER A 230 -2.26 18.36 6.80
CA SER A 230 -1.05 17.99 7.55
C SER A 230 -0.42 19.16 8.31
N GLY A 231 -1.05 20.35 8.31
CA GLY A 231 -0.55 21.53 9.00
C GLY A 231 0.59 22.27 8.29
N MET A 232 0.96 21.87 7.06
CA MET A 232 2.05 22.49 6.31
C MET A 232 1.54 23.65 5.46
N THR A 233 2.23 24.79 5.51
CA THR A 233 2.10 25.85 4.51
C THR A 233 2.91 25.48 3.26
N PRO A 234 2.73 26.18 2.12
CA PRO A 234 3.59 25.97 0.95
C PRO A 234 5.08 26.21 1.23
N LEU A 235 5.40 27.13 2.15
CA LEU A 235 6.77 27.40 2.60
C LEU A 235 7.38 26.18 3.32
N ILE A 236 6.63 25.58 4.25
CA ILE A 236 7.05 24.38 4.97
C ILE A 236 7.15 23.18 4.04
N ALA A 237 6.21 23.02 3.10
CA ALA A 237 6.27 21.95 2.10
C ALA A 237 7.51 22.08 1.18
N ALA A 238 7.88 23.30 0.78
CA ALA A 238 9.11 23.55 0.02
C ALA A 238 10.37 23.25 0.83
N ALA A 239 10.39 23.65 2.12
CA ALA A 239 11.51 23.37 3.02
C ALA A 239 11.72 21.87 3.22
N GLU A 240 10.62 21.14 3.47
CA GLU A 240 10.59 19.68 3.64
C GLU A 240 11.14 18.94 2.40
N ARG A 241 10.80 19.42 1.19
CA ARG A 241 11.28 18.85 -0.09
C ARG A 241 12.57 19.47 -0.62
N THR A 242 13.37 20.08 0.24
CA THR A 242 14.68 20.68 -0.10
C THR A 242 14.65 21.75 -1.22
N ARG A 243 13.49 22.36 -1.50
CA ARG A 243 13.28 23.35 -2.57
C ARG A 243 13.75 24.74 -2.17
N ALA A 244 15.05 24.87 -1.94
CA ALA A 244 15.70 26.08 -1.45
C ALA A 244 15.34 27.35 -2.25
N GLN A 245 15.25 27.28 -3.58
CA GLN A 245 14.90 28.45 -4.40
C GLN A 245 13.47 28.95 -4.15
N VAL A 246 12.54 28.02 -3.90
CA VAL A 246 11.15 28.34 -3.54
C VAL A 246 11.11 28.93 -2.13
N VAL A 247 11.84 28.34 -1.17
CA VAL A 247 11.96 28.90 0.19
C VAL A 247 12.46 30.34 0.14
N GLU A 248 13.58 30.61 -0.55
CA GLU A 248 14.14 31.96 -0.72
C GLU A 248 13.20 32.93 -1.47
N CYS A 249 12.24 32.41 -2.25
CA CYS A 249 11.19 33.21 -2.88
C CYS A 249 10.07 33.55 -1.88
N LEU A 250 9.61 32.57 -1.10
CA LEU A 250 8.46 32.70 -0.21
C LEU A 250 8.79 33.48 1.07
N VAL A 251 10.00 33.37 1.62
CA VAL A 251 10.42 34.12 2.82
C VAL A 251 10.52 35.64 2.59
N LYS A 252 10.48 36.10 1.34
CA LYS A 252 10.49 37.53 0.98
C LYS A 252 9.10 38.18 1.04
N ARG A 253 8.07 37.39 1.34
CA ARG A 253 6.69 37.84 1.43
C ARG A 253 6.45 38.51 2.78
N GLU A 254 5.78 39.66 2.77
CA GLU A 254 5.53 40.47 3.96
C GLU A 254 4.66 39.75 4.99
N GLU A 255 3.78 38.86 4.52
CA GLU A 255 2.89 38.08 5.37
C GLU A 255 3.58 36.93 6.14
N VAL A 256 4.86 36.61 5.87
CA VAL A 256 5.61 35.53 6.56
C VAL A 256 6.34 36.11 7.75
N THR A 257 6.08 35.58 8.94
CA THR A 257 6.71 36.11 10.17
C THR A 257 8.17 35.69 10.29
N LYS A 258 8.93 36.40 11.13
CA LYS A 258 10.34 36.04 11.43
C LYS A 258 10.46 34.60 11.94
N GLU A 259 9.54 34.16 12.78
CA GLU A 259 9.47 32.79 13.30
C GLU A 259 9.24 31.77 12.18
N GLU A 260 8.32 32.03 11.25
CA GLU A 260 8.05 31.13 10.11
C GLU A 260 9.24 31.04 9.15
N ILE A 261 9.98 32.14 8.95
CA ILE A 261 11.21 32.14 8.16
C ILE A 261 12.29 31.28 8.84
N ILE A 262 12.45 31.42 10.17
CA ILE A 262 13.39 30.63 10.96
C ILE A 262 13.04 29.15 10.86
N ASP A 263 11.79 28.78 11.13
CA ASP A 263 11.32 27.38 11.05
C ASP A 263 11.51 26.81 9.64
N ALA A 264 11.24 27.60 8.59
CA ALA A 264 11.47 27.17 7.21
C ALA A 264 12.95 26.90 6.91
N TYR A 265 13.88 27.73 7.40
CA TYR A 265 15.31 27.47 7.21
C TYR A 265 15.81 26.31 8.07
N GLU A 266 15.35 26.18 9.31
CA GLU A 266 15.68 25.05 10.18
C GLU A 266 15.22 23.74 9.54
N LEU A 267 13.97 23.68 9.08
CA LEU A 267 13.43 22.51 8.39
C LEU A 267 14.12 22.24 7.06
N LEU A 268 14.44 23.28 6.28
CA LEU A 268 15.20 23.13 5.03
C LEU A 268 16.58 22.53 5.30
N GLY A 269 17.27 23.02 6.33
CA GLY A 269 18.55 22.47 6.78
C GLY A 269 18.42 21.02 7.23
N ALA A 270 17.41 20.72 8.05
CA ALA A 270 17.13 19.38 8.53
C ALA A 270 16.81 18.39 7.40
N SER A 271 16.10 18.86 6.37
CA SER A 271 15.74 18.07 5.20
C SER A 271 16.97 17.74 4.35
N TYR A 272 17.88 18.69 4.13
CA TYR A 272 19.17 18.40 3.48
C TYR A 272 20.03 17.36 4.22
N ALA A 273 19.86 17.20 5.53
CA ALA A 273 20.63 16.25 6.32
C ALA A 273 20.12 14.81 6.21
N ASN A 274 18.83 14.59 5.90
CA ASN A 274 18.20 13.28 5.93
C ASN A 274 17.29 12.98 4.72
N ASP A 275 17.38 13.75 3.63
CA ASP A 275 16.76 13.44 2.35
C ASP A 275 17.65 12.51 1.52
N LYS A 276 17.05 11.50 0.88
CA LYS A 276 17.79 10.50 0.09
C LYS A 276 18.42 11.09 -1.17
N ASP A 277 17.68 11.94 -1.87
CA ASP A 277 18.04 12.41 -3.21
C ASP A 277 18.88 13.69 -3.17
N SER A 278 18.68 14.51 -2.13
CA SER A 278 19.28 15.83 -1.98
C SER A 278 20.30 15.91 -0.84
N TYR A 279 20.71 14.78 -0.26
CA TYR A 279 21.60 14.72 0.91
C TYR A 279 22.82 15.64 0.75
N CYS A 280 22.95 16.63 1.64
CA CYS A 280 24.07 17.57 1.62
C CYS A 280 24.27 18.23 2.99
N LEU A 281 25.20 17.71 3.79
CA LEU A 281 25.52 18.26 5.12
C LEU A 281 26.01 19.71 5.09
N ILE A 282 26.71 20.11 4.03
CA ILE A 282 27.17 21.50 3.86
C ILE A 282 25.97 22.45 3.75
N LYS A 283 24.96 22.08 2.96
CA LYS A 283 23.72 22.86 2.85
C LYS A 283 22.88 22.77 4.11
N ALA A 284 22.82 21.60 4.74
CA ALA A 284 22.15 21.42 6.02
C ALA A 284 22.67 22.42 7.05
N TYR A 285 23.98 22.37 7.32
CA TYR A 285 24.64 23.29 8.24
C TYR A 285 24.47 24.76 7.83
N LYS A 286 24.61 25.08 6.54
CA LYS A 286 24.39 26.45 6.04
C LYS A 286 23.03 27.02 6.44
N TYR A 287 21.95 26.25 6.25
CA TYR A 287 20.60 26.72 6.55
C TYR A 287 20.29 26.69 8.05
N LEU A 288 20.79 25.70 8.80
CA LEU A 288 20.71 25.70 10.26
C LEU A 288 21.41 26.92 10.87
N HIS A 289 22.61 27.25 10.37
CA HIS A 289 23.39 28.41 10.79
C HIS A 289 22.67 29.72 10.45
N LYS A 290 22.17 29.85 9.21
CA LYS A 290 21.39 31.02 8.77
C LYS A 290 20.17 31.25 9.67
N ALA A 291 19.48 30.18 10.05
CA ALA A 291 18.33 30.26 10.94
C ALA A 291 18.74 30.69 12.36
N MET A 292 19.84 30.16 12.88
CA MET A 292 20.38 30.53 14.18
C MET A 292 20.81 32.01 14.22
N GLU A 293 21.50 32.50 13.19
CA GLU A 293 21.84 33.93 13.07
C GLU A 293 20.57 34.80 13.06
N LEU A 294 19.53 34.38 12.34
CA LEU A 294 18.27 35.11 12.25
C LEU A 294 17.53 35.19 13.59
N ARG A 295 17.65 34.16 14.46
CA ARG A 295 17.09 34.20 15.82
C ARG A 295 17.64 35.38 16.64
N TYR A 296 18.92 35.68 16.49
CA TYR A 296 19.66 36.68 17.26
C TYR A 296 19.98 37.96 16.50
N SER A 297 19.48 38.12 15.26
CA SER A 297 19.80 39.26 14.38
C SER A 297 19.29 40.62 14.89
N ASP A 298 18.30 40.61 15.79
CA ASP A 298 17.72 41.80 16.41
C ASP A 298 17.77 41.62 17.93
N THR A 299 18.61 42.42 18.60
CA THR A 299 18.83 42.34 20.05
C THR A 299 17.60 42.74 20.86
N ASN A 300 16.67 43.49 20.27
CA ASN A 300 15.42 43.89 20.92
C ASN A 300 14.30 42.87 20.70
N ASN A 301 14.45 41.95 19.75
CA ASN A 301 13.46 40.93 19.40
C ASN A 301 14.12 39.58 19.07
N ILE A 302 14.72 38.99 20.11
CA ILE A 302 15.35 37.66 20.05
C ILE A 302 14.28 36.57 20.03
N VAL A 303 14.39 35.65 19.07
CA VAL A 303 13.47 34.51 18.94
C VAL A 303 14.11 33.25 19.54
N TYR A 304 13.93 33.05 20.85
CA TYR A 304 14.45 31.87 21.54
C TYR A 304 13.81 30.57 21.03
N LYS A 305 14.59 29.49 20.96
CA LYS A 305 14.08 28.15 20.62
C LYS A 305 13.14 27.65 21.71
N LYS A 306 11.98 27.14 21.29
CA LYS A 306 11.07 26.37 22.15
C LYS A 306 11.35 24.89 21.95
N LEU A 307 12.19 24.31 22.80
CA LEU A 307 12.68 22.95 22.60
C LEU A 307 11.57 21.90 22.72
N GLY A 308 11.64 20.87 21.86
CA GLY A 308 10.81 19.67 21.97
C GLY A 308 11.28 18.73 23.09
N LEU A 309 10.51 17.67 23.33
CA LEU A 309 10.93 16.58 24.22
C LEU A 309 12.09 15.82 23.57
N THR A 310 13.05 15.39 24.38
CA THR A 310 14.14 14.54 23.89
C THR A 310 13.61 13.15 23.55
N VAL A 311 14.12 12.57 22.47
CA VAL A 311 13.70 11.26 21.97
C VAL A 311 14.86 10.30 22.10
N LYS A 312 14.64 9.16 22.77
CA LYS A 312 15.67 8.12 22.97
C LYS A 312 16.31 7.68 21.65
N ALA A 313 15.50 7.50 20.61
CA ALA A 313 15.99 7.09 19.29
C ALA A 313 17.00 8.09 18.69
N TYR A 314 16.86 9.38 19.02
CA TYR A 314 17.79 10.43 18.63
C TYR A 314 18.92 10.63 19.66
N GLU A 315 19.33 9.60 20.40
CA GLU A 315 20.36 9.73 21.46
C GLU A 315 19.96 10.69 22.60
N ASN A 316 18.66 10.92 22.80
CA ASN A 316 18.14 11.98 23.67
C ASN A 316 18.70 13.37 23.32
N TRP A 317 18.99 13.60 22.03
CA TRP A 317 19.58 14.84 21.54
C TRP A 317 18.72 16.05 21.92
N LYS A 318 19.40 17.08 22.42
CA LYS A 318 18.82 18.39 22.70
C LYS A 318 19.33 19.36 21.64
N GLU A 319 18.40 20.03 20.96
CA GLU A 319 18.77 20.96 19.89
C GLU A 319 19.72 22.06 20.37
N CYS A 320 20.63 22.48 19.48
CA CYS A 320 21.49 23.62 19.71
C CYS A 320 20.63 24.88 19.88
N GLU A 321 20.85 25.62 20.95
CA GLU A 321 20.16 26.86 21.30
C GLU A 321 20.98 28.10 20.91
N THR A 322 22.30 27.98 20.82
CA THR A 322 23.21 29.10 20.51
C THR A 322 24.05 28.83 19.26
N LEU A 323 24.62 29.90 18.69
CA LEU A 323 25.53 29.81 17.54
C LEU A 323 26.78 28.99 17.88
N GLU A 324 27.37 29.20 19.05
CA GLU A 324 28.54 28.46 19.54
C GLU A 324 28.25 26.95 19.63
N GLN A 325 27.09 26.55 20.17
CA GLN A 325 26.68 25.15 20.23
C GLN A 325 26.57 24.54 18.83
N LEU A 326 26.00 25.29 17.89
CA LEU A 326 25.86 24.84 16.50
C LEU A 326 27.23 24.74 15.80
N GLU A 327 28.14 25.69 16.02
CA GLU A 327 29.52 25.66 15.51
C GLU A 327 30.31 24.45 16.02
N ASN A 328 30.10 24.06 17.28
CA ASN A 328 30.75 22.89 17.87
C ASN A 328 30.36 21.57 17.17
N ILE A 329 29.16 21.49 16.58
CA ILE A 329 28.70 20.28 15.87
C ILE A 329 28.98 20.31 14.36
N LYS A 330 29.51 21.40 13.81
CA LYS A 330 29.72 21.62 12.36
C LYS A 330 30.46 20.47 11.66
N ASN A 331 31.48 19.91 12.32
CA ASN A 331 32.32 18.86 11.77
C ASN A 331 31.90 17.45 12.22
N ASN A 332 30.81 17.33 12.98
CA ASN A 332 30.28 16.05 13.46
C ASN A 332 29.01 15.69 12.67
N ALA A 333 29.15 14.79 11.70
CA ALA A 333 28.05 14.38 10.84
C ALA A 333 26.87 13.79 11.63
N ASN A 334 27.14 12.91 12.59
CA ASN A 334 26.09 12.28 13.40
C ASN A 334 25.32 13.31 14.22
N ALA A 335 26.02 14.27 14.83
CA ALA A 335 25.40 15.37 15.57
C ALA A 335 24.47 16.19 14.68
N ILE A 336 24.87 16.53 13.45
CA ILE A 336 24.00 17.24 12.51
C ILE A 336 22.77 16.40 12.14
N HIS A 337 22.91 15.08 11.99
CA HIS A 337 21.76 14.20 11.73
C HIS A 337 20.78 14.18 12.91
N MET A 338 21.26 14.04 14.14
CA MET A 338 20.41 14.03 15.33
C MET A 338 19.76 15.40 15.59
N GLU A 339 20.51 16.50 15.44
CA GLU A 339 19.99 17.88 15.47
C GLU A 339 18.84 18.03 14.44
N SER A 340 19.06 17.54 13.23
CA SER A 340 18.08 17.64 12.15
C SER A 340 16.80 16.82 12.40
N LEU A 341 16.92 15.61 12.96
CA LEU A 341 15.75 14.80 13.32
C LEU A 341 14.94 15.45 14.46
N ALA A 342 15.62 16.00 15.48
CA ALA A 342 14.97 16.72 16.57
C ALA A 342 14.25 17.99 16.09
N ILE A 343 14.92 18.82 15.26
CA ILE A 343 14.33 20.02 14.64
C ILE A 343 13.08 19.65 13.85
N ARG A 344 13.16 18.62 13.01
CA ARG A 344 12.07 18.18 12.16
C ARG A 344 10.86 17.73 12.97
N GLU A 345 11.06 16.94 14.02
CA GLU A 345 9.99 16.49 14.91
C GLU A 345 9.31 17.65 15.65
N ARG A 346 10.10 18.65 16.10
CA ARG A 346 9.56 19.86 16.71
C ARG A 346 8.71 20.68 15.73
N ILE A 347 9.20 20.92 14.52
CA ILE A 347 8.55 21.82 13.55
C ILE A 347 7.31 21.19 12.93
N LEU A 348 7.42 19.92 12.49
CA LEU A 348 6.29 19.23 11.86
C LEU A 348 5.27 18.72 12.87
N GLY A 349 5.73 18.35 14.07
CA GLY A 349 4.92 17.74 15.12
C GLY A 349 4.65 16.25 14.89
N LEU A 350 4.24 15.56 15.96
CA LEU A 350 4.05 14.10 15.99
C LEU A 350 2.94 13.60 15.05
N HIS A 351 2.00 14.48 14.68
CA HIS A 351 0.85 14.15 13.85
C HIS A 351 1.05 14.42 12.34
N ASN A 352 2.28 14.72 11.93
CA ASN A 352 2.60 14.94 10.52
C ASN A 352 3.16 13.66 9.87
N PRO A 353 2.56 13.16 8.77
CA PRO A 353 2.99 11.92 8.13
C PRO A 353 4.42 11.98 7.56
N GLU A 354 4.89 13.16 7.14
CA GLU A 354 6.22 13.36 6.53
C GLU A 354 7.37 13.18 7.54
N LEU A 355 7.07 13.17 8.85
CA LEU A 355 8.07 12.99 9.90
C LEU A 355 8.80 11.64 9.81
N THR A 356 8.08 10.58 9.41
CA THR A 356 8.57 9.20 9.52
C THR A 356 9.63 8.82 8.48
N HIS A 357 9.55 9.37 7.26
CA HIS A 357 10.38 8.91 6.15
C HIS A 357 11.89 9.12 6.42
N PRO A 358 12.35 10.31 6.86
CA PRO A 358 13.79 10.48 7.13
C PRO A 358 14.31 9.76 8.37
N ILE A 359 13.45 9.44 9.35
CA ILE A 359 13.81 8.58 10.49
C ILE A 359 14.11 7.17 9.98
N VAL A 360 13.23 6.62 9.13
CA VAL A 360 13.41 5.29 8.52
C VAL A 360 14.65 5.26 7.63
N PHE A 361 14.85 6.28 6.79
CA PHE A 361 16.03 6.40 5.94
C PHE A 361 17.32 6.43 6.75
N ARG A 362 17.39 7.25 7.81
CA ARG A 362 18.56 7.29 8.70
C ARG A 362 18.80 5.94 9.38
N GLY A 363 17.75 5.24 9.79
CA GLY A 363 17.84 3.88 10.32
C GLY A 363 18.45 2.90 9.32
N ALA A 364 18.02 2.93 8.06
CA ALA A 364 18.59 2.09 7.00
C ALA A 364 20.09 2.36 6.79
N ILE A 365 20.52 3.63 6.80
CA ILE A 365 21.95 3.97 6.72
C ILE A 365 22.73 3.38 7.91
N PHE A 366 22.16 3.34 9.11
CA PHE A 366 22.80 2.67 10.25
C PHE A 366 22.90 1.16 10.06
N ALA A 367 21.84 0.51 9.54
CA ALA A 367 21.87 -0.92 9.23
C ALA A 367 22.95 -1.27 8.20
N ASP A 368 23.08 -0.48 7.13
CA ASP A 368 24.12 -0.65 6.08
C ASP A 368 25.55 -0.56 6.66
N ASN A 369 25.72 0.20 7.76
CA ASN A 369 26.98 0.32 8.50
C ASN A 369 27.08 -0.66 9.69
N ALA A 370 26.25 -1.72 9.72
CA ALA A 370 26.18 -2.72 10.78
C ALA A 370 25.87 -2.17 12.18
N ARG A 371 25.29 -0.95 12.27
CA ARG A 371 24.81 -0.32 13.51
C ARG A 371 23.33 -0.64 13.72
N PHE A 372 23.04 -1.93 13.86
CA PHE A 372 21.67 -2.44 14.02
C PHE A 372 20.98 -1.88 15.27
N ASP A 373 21.71 -1.65 16.35
CA ASP A 373 21.24 -1.01 17.58
C ASP A 373 20.54 0.34 17.28
N ARG A 374 21.20 1.20 16.51
CA ARG A 374 20.66 2.53 16.15
C ARG A 374 19.55 2.44 15.12
N CYS A 375 19.66 1.51 14.18
CA CYS A 375 18.60 1.24 13.19
C CYS A 375 17.29 0.87 13.90
N ILE A 376 17.34 -0.10 14.82
CA ILE A 376 16.17 -0.61 15.54
C ILE A 376 15.52 0.50 16.38
N ASP A 377 16.30 1.30 17.10
CA ASP A 377 15.78 2.42 17.89
C ASP A 377 15.03 3.44 17.01
N LEU A 378 15.59 3.83 15.87
CA LEU A 378 14.97 4.78 14.93
C LEU A 378 13.71 4.20 14.28
N TRP A 379 13.77 2.95 13.81
CA TRP A 379 12.62 2.31 13.19
C TRP A 379 11.49 2.05 14.19
N LEU A 380 11.79 1.75 15.46
CA LEU A 380 10.77 1.59 16.50
C LEU A 380 10.06 2.92 16.79
N HIS A 381 10.80 4.03 16.80
CA HIS A 381 10.21 5.37 16.91
C HIS A 381 9.34 5.70 15.70
N ALA A 382 9.83 5.45 14.49
CA ALA A 382 9.06 5.64 13.25
C ALA A 382 7.78 4.78 13.22
N LEU A 383 7.87 3.52 13.64
CA LEU A 383 6.72 2.60 13.72
C LEU A 383 5.64 3.14 14.67
N LYS A 384 6.03 3.63 15.85
CA LYS A 384 5.10 4.27 16.80
C LYS A 384 4.44 5.51 16.21
N LEU A 385 5.22 6.36 15.52
CA LEU A 385 4.69 7.54 14.85
C LEU A 385 3.71 7.17 13.73
N ARG A 386 3.98 6.12 12.93
CA ARG A 386 3.05 5.63 11.91
C ARG A 386 1.74 5.15 12.54
N GLN A 387 1.82 4.37 13.62
CA GLN A 387 0.64 3.90 14.35
C GLN A 387 -0.16 5.04 14.97
N LEU A 388 0.50 6.10 15.46
CA LEU A 388 -0.15 7.31 15.99
C LEU A 388 -0.93 8.06 14.89
N ASN A 389 -0.42 8.04 13.66
CA ASN A 389 -1.00 8.73 12.50
C ASN A 389 -1.95 7.85 11.66
N ASN A 390 -2.25 6.62 12.10
CA ASN A 390 -3.06 5.65 11.36
C ASN A 390 -2.54 5.38 9.92
N ILE A 391 -1.22 5.40 9.75
CA ILE A 391 -0.54 5.05 8.50
C ILE A 391 -0.23 3.55 8.52
N THR A 392 -0.38 2.87 7.39
CA THR A 392 -0.01 1.46 7.22
C THR A 392 1.45 1.21 7.62
N VAL A 393 1.68 0.06 8.26
CA VAL A 393 3.00 -0.37 8.78
C VAL A 393 3.48 -1.68 8.16
N VAL A 394 2.81 -2.16 7.10
CA VAL A 394 3.15 -3.43 6.42
C VAL A 394 4.64 -3.49 6.07
N THR A 395 5.15 -2.44 5.43
CA THR A 395 6.56 -2.39 5.02
C THR A 395 7.51 -2.26 6.21
N ASP A 396 7.08 -1.61 7.29
CA ASP A 396 7.92 -1.37 8.47
C ASP A 396 8.08 -2.66 9.29
N LEU A 397 7.00 -3.42 9.49
CA LEU A 397 7.05 -4.73 10.15
C LEU A 397 7.92 -5.71 9.37
N LEU A 398 7.80 -5.72 8.03
CA LEU A 398 8.60 -6.63 7.19
C LEU A 398 10.09 -6.29 7.30
N ARG A 399 10.44 -5.01 7.25
CA ARG A 399 11.83 -4.54 7.46
C ARG A 399 12.42 -5.04 8.78
N PHE A 400 11.64 -5.07 9.86
CA PHE A 400 12.10 -5.64 11.14
C PHE A 400 12.36 -7.14 11.03
N ALA A 401 11.46 -7.90 10.43
CA ALA A 401 11.67 -9.34 10.24
C ALA A 401 12.94 -9.63 9.42
N GLN A 402 13.19 -8.84 8.37
CA GLN A 402 14.37 -8.94 7.51
C GLN A 402 15.66 -8.62 8.29
N VAL A 403 15.72 -7.49 8.99
CA VAL A 403 16.91 -7.09 9.76
C VAL A 403 17.18 -8.05 10.91
N PHE A 404 16.17 -8.47 11.65
CA PHE A 404 16.36 -9.46 12.72
C PHE A 404 16.84 -10.81 12.19
N SER A 405 16.32 -11.26 11.04
CA SER A 405 16.78 -12.49 10.39
C SER A 405 18.24 -12.37 9.94
N GLN A 406 18.61 -11.24 9.33
CA GLN A 406 19.98 -10.93 8.94
C GLN A 406 20.93 -10.92 10.14
N MET A 407 20.56 -10.28 11.25
CA MET A 407 21.37 -10.25 12.48
C MET A 407 21.64 -11.66 13.00
N ILE A 408 20.61 -12.51 13.08
CA ILE A 408 20.75 -13.90 13.52
C ILE A 408 21.65 -14.69 12.55
N HIS A 409 21.46 -14.52 11.24
CA HIS A 409 22.24 -15.22 10.21
C HIS A 409 23.73 -14.87 10.27
N VAL A 410 24.05 -13.58 10.45
CA VAL A 410 25.43 -13.07 10.53
C VAL A 410 26.04 -13.28 11.92
N GLY A 411 25.24 -13.67 12.92
CA GLY A 411 25.71 -13.93 14.29
C GLY A 411 25.88 -12.66 15.14
N VAL A 412 25.16 -11.59 14.83
CA VAL A 412 25.08 -10.37 15.65
C VAL A 412 24.09 -10.60 16.80
N ASP A 413 24.45 -10.14 17.99
CA ASP A 413 23.60 -10.28 19.18
C ASP A 413 22.30 -9.47 19.01
N LEU A 414 21.16 -10.12 19.20
CA LEU A 414 19.82 -9.54 19.06
C LEU A 414 19.08 -9.70 20.38
N ASP A 415 18.74 -8.56 21.00
CA ASP A 415 18.01 -8.56 22.26
C ASP A 415 16.55 -8.98 22.02
N ILE A 416 16.09 -9.97 22.79
CA ILE A 416 14.72 -10.46 22.77
C ILE A 416 13.71 -9.34 23.07
N SER A 417 14.09 -8.34 23.89
CA SER A 417 13.25 -7.19 24.22
C SER A 417 12.88 -6.36 22.99
N GLN A 418 13.78 -6.27 22.00
CA GLN A 418 13.55 -5.56 20.74
C GLN A 418 12.52 -6.30 19.87
N VAL A 419 12.64 -7.63 19.77
CA VAL A 419 11.68 -8.47 19.05
C VAL A 419 10.30 -8.43 19.72
N ILE A 420 10.24 -8.45 21.06
CA ILE A 420 9.01 -8.30 21.83
C ILE A 420 8.31 -6.96 21.56
N ASN A 421 9.06 -5.86 21.45
CA ASN A 421 8.49 -4.54 21.16
C ASN A 421 7.87 -4.49 19.74
N VAL A 422 8.51 -5.13 18.75
CA VAL A 422 7.95 -5.24 17.40
C VAL A 422 6.72 -6.16 17.39
N LEU A 423 6.74 -7.26 18.14
CA LEU A 423 5.59 -8.14 18.30
C LEU A 423 4.39 -7.39 18.90
N GLU A 424 4.60 -6.60 19.95
CA GLU A 424 3.57 -5.77 20.58
C GLU A 424 2.97 -4.75 19.60
N ALA A 425 3.81 -4.11 18.79
CA ALA A 425 3.35 -3.20 17.74
C ALA A 425 2.54 -3.94 16.66
N SER A 426 2.97 -5.13 16.24
CA SER A 426 2.27 -5.95 15.25
C SER A 426 0.87 -6.38 15.75
N ILE A 427 0.74 -6.75 17.02
CA ILE A 427 -0.54 -7.13 17.64
C ILE A 427 -1.49 -5.93 17.71
N THR A 428 -0.95 -4.75 18.03
CA THR A 428 -1.72 -3.50 18.04
C THR A 428 -2.24 -3.18 16.64
N GLU A 429 -1.44 -3.39 15.61
CA GLU A 429 -1.87 -3.19 14.22
C GLU A 429 -2.94 -4.20 13.78
N LEU A 430 -2.72 -5.50 14.03
CA LEU A 430 -3.71 -6.54 13.72
C LEU A 430 -5.04 -6.29 14.44
N SER A 431 -5.00 -5.80 15.67
CA SER A 431 -6.21 -5.39 16.41
C SER A 431 -6.93 -4.24 15.72
N LYS A 432 -6.20 -3.23 15.21
CA LYS A 432 -6.76 -2.10 14.45
C LYS A 432 -7.31 -2.56 13.10
N ASN A 433 -6.58 -3.39 12.35
CA ASN A 433 -7.05 -3.93 11.07
C ASN A 433 -8.37 -4.70 11.27
N LYS A 434 -8.45 -5.55 12.30
CA LYS A 434 -9.69 -6.27 12.63
C LYS A 434 -10.85 -5.33 12.97
N ALA A 435 -10.60 -4.28 13.78
CA ALA A 435 -11.64 -3.32 14.15
C ALA A 435 -12.17 -2.54 12.93
N LYS A 436 -11.28 -2.15 12.01
CA LYS A 436 -11.66 -1.48 10.75
C LYS A 436 -12.47 -2.39 9.83
N MET A 437 -12.11 -3.67 9.70
CA MET A 437 -12.89 -4.62 8.91
C MET A 437 -14.31 -4.83 9.43
N GLN A 438 -14.52 -4.71 10.74
CA GLN A 438 -15.85 -4.82 11.35
C GLN A 438 -16.70 -3.56 11.16
N ASN A 439 -16.08 -2.41 10.91
CA ASN A 439 -16.76 -1.13 10.76
C ASN A 439 -16.05 -0.25 9.71
N PRO A 440 -16.20 -0.57 8.40
CA PRO A 440 -15.51 0.15 7.34
C PRO A 440 -16.10 1.54 7.13
N ASP A 441 -15.26 2.56 6.93
CA ASP A 441 -15.74 3.90 6.55
C ASP A 441 -16.24 3.89 5.10
N LEU A 442 -17.17 4.80 4.75
CA LEU A 442 -17.74 4.88 3.38
C LEU A 442 -16.71 5.22 2.27
N LYS A 443 -15.48 5.56 2.64
CA LYS A 443 -14.38 5.93 1.73
C LYS A 443 -13.31 4.85 1.60
N ASP A 444 -13.48 3.75 2.29
CA ASP A 444 -12.47 2.72 2.50
C ASP A 444 -12.48 1.68 1.38
N ASP A 445 -11.29 1.34 0.88
CA ASP A 445 -11.11 0.20 0.00
C ASP A 445 -10.99 -1.08 0.83
N ALA A 446 -12.09 -1.84 0.91
CA ALA A 446 -12.15 -3.06 1.71
C ALA A 446 -11.13 -4.12 1.25
N GLU A 447 -10.75 -4.15 -0.03
CA GLU A 447 -9.78 -5.09 -0.57
C GLU A 447 -8.37 -4.76 -0.07
N GLN A 448 -8.00 -3.48 -0.08
CA GLN A 448 -6.72 -3.02 0.46
C GLN A 448 -6.56 -3.41 1.94
N TYR A 449 -7.60 -3.28 2.77
CA TYR A 449 -7.50 -3.65 4.19
C TYR A 449 -7.31 -5.14 4.42
N VAL A 450 -7.90 -5.98 3.57
CA VAL A 450 -7.68 -7.43 3.62
C VAL A 450 -6.23 -7.73 3.29
N GLU A 451 -5.69 -7.17 2.20
CA GLU A 451 -4.28 -7.36 1.83
C GLU A 451 -3.31 -6.88 2.91
N GLU A 452 -3.60 -5.74 3.55
CA GLU A 452 -2.81 -5.23 4.68
C GLU A 452 -2.85 -6.17 5.89
N LEU A 453 -4.03 -6.70 6.25
CA LEU A 453 -4.19 -7.66 7.34
C LEU A 453 -3.41 -8.95 7.06
N GLU A 454 -3.50 -9.49 5.84
CA GLU A 454 -2.80 -10.72 5.46
C GLU A 454 -1.28 -10.52 5.49
N SER A 455 -0.79 -9.40 4.95
CA SER A 455 0.63 -9.07 4.97
C SER A 455 1.17 -8.90 6.39
N ASN A 456 0.43 -8.22 7.26
CA ASN A 456 0.76 -8.05 8.67
C ASN A 456 0.74 -9.39 9.42
N THR A 457 -0.24 -10.26 9.14
CA THR A 457 -0.37 -11.58 9.77
C THR A 457 0.81 -12.48 9.43
N THR A 458 1.17 -12.53 8.15
CA THR A 458 2.35 -13.27 7.67
C THR A 458 3.64 -12.74 8.28
N THR A 459 3.79 -11.41 8.36
CA THR A 459 4.97 -10.81 8.98
C THR A 459 5.02 -11.06 10.49
N THR A 460 3.89 -11.01 11.19
CA THR A 460 3.81 -11.39 12.62
C THR A 460 4.23 -12.84 12.83
N LEU A 461 3.92 -13.77 11.91
CA LEU A 461 4.41 -15.14 11.96
C LEU A 461 5.95 -15.22 11.85
N TYR A 462 6.57 -14.41 10.99
CA TYR A 462 8.03 -14.31 10.92
C TYR A 462 8.62 -13.82 12.24
N ILE A 463 8.04 -12.76 12.83
CA ILE A 463 8.47 -12.22 14.13
C ILE A 463 8.34 -13.27 15.25
N LEU A 464 7.27 -14.07 15.27
CA LEU A 464 7.12 -15.19 16.21
C LEU A 464 8.17 -16.28 16.00
N THR A 465 8.52 -16.57 14.76
CA THR A 465 9.56 -17.54 14.41
C THR A 465 10.93 -17.08 14.89
N ILE A 466 11.25 -15.81 14.67
CA ILE A 466 12.47 -15.16 15.18
C ILE A 466 12.50 -15.19 16.70
N LEU A 467 11.39 -14.81 17.36
CA LEU A 467 11.26 -14.84 18.82
C LEU A 467 11.55 -16.25 19.40
N THR A 468 10.91 -17.28 18.85
CA THR A 468 11.11 -18.66 19.32
C THR A 468 12.52 -19.19 19.05
N LYS A 469 13.15 -18.76 17.94
CA LYS A 469 14.55 -19.06 17.66
C LYS A 469 15.47 -18.45 18.72
N LEU A 470 15.27 -17.19 19.10
CA LEU A 470 16.03 -16.54 20.15
C LEU A 470 15.81 -17.20 21.52
N MET A 471 14.57 -17.55 21.87
CA MET A 471 14.28 -18.27 23.12
C MET A 471 15.04 -19.61 23.21
N THR A 472 15.23 -20.27 22.06
CA THR A 472 15.94 -21.56 21.97
C THR A 472 17.46 -21.36 22.04
N LEU A 473 18.00 -20.37 21.33
CA LEU A 473 19.45 -20.08 21.30
C LEU A 473 19.95 -19.50 22.63
N ASN A 474 19.15 -18.64 23.27
CA ASN A 474 19.52 -17.87 24.46
C ASN A 474 18.97 -18.47 25.76
N GLY A 475 18.66 -19.77 25.81
CA GLY A 475 17.89 -20.41 26.89
C GLY A 475 18.31 -20.09 28.34
N ASN A 476 19.60 -19.82 28.60
CA ASN A 476 20.09 -19.45 29.95
C ASN A 476 20.32 -17.93 30.14
N ARG A 477 20.10 -17.11 29.12
CA ARG A 477 20.33 -15.64 29.10
C ARG A 477 19.04 -14.82 28.96
N CYS A 478 17.90 -15.45 28.70
CA CYS A 478 16.62 -14.74 28.61
C CYS A 478 16.11 -14.34 30.00
N ASN A 479 15.76 -13.07 30.17
CA ASN A 479 15.14 -12.58 31.40
C ASN A 479 13.74 -13.20 31.55
N GLU A 480 13.39 -13.67 32.75
CA GLU A 480 12.07 -14.27 33.04
C GLU A 480 10.92 -13.29 32.79
N SER A 481 11.15 -12.00 33.03
CA SER A 481 10.21 -10.90 32.72
C SER A 481 9.88 -10.82 31.22
N ASP A 482 10.90 -10.91 30.36
CA ASP A 482 10.73 -10.82 28.90
C ASP A 482 10.01 -12.05 28.36
N LEU A 483 10.33 -13.24 28.87
CA LEU A 483 9.62 -14.47 28.52
C LEU A 483 8.15 -14.40 28.93
N THR A 484 7.84 -13.88 30.12
CA THR A 484 6.46 -13.70 30.59
C THR A 484 5.70 -12.70 29.70
N LYS A 485 6.35 -11.57 29.36
CA LYS A 485 5.78 -10.57 28.44
C LYS A 485 5.51 -11.18 27.05
N ALA A 486 6.43 -11.98 26.52
CA ALA A 486 6.27 -12.67 25.26
C ALA A 486 5.06 -13.61 25.26
N HIS A 487 4.93 -14.50 26.25
CA HIS A 487 3.78 -15.43 26.34
C HIS A 487 2.44 -14.68 26.46
N HIS A 488 2.40 -13.58 27.22
CA HIS A 488 1.21 -12.74 27.35
C HIS A 488 0.81 -12.08 26.03
N LEU A 489 1.77 -11.57 25.27
CA LEU A 489 1.52 -10.99 23.95
C LEU A 489 1.02 -12.04 22.97
N VAL A 490 1.62 -13.22 22.94
CA VAL A 490 1.17 -14.32 22.06
C VAL A 490 -0.23 -14.77 22.47
N HIS A 491 -0.54 -14.83 23.76
CA HIS A 491 -1.90 -15.13 24.22
C HIS A 491 -2.92 -14.09 23.73
N LYS A 492 -2.59 -12.79 23.85
CA LYS A 492 -3.42 -11.71 23.28
C LYS A 492 -3.61 -11.89 21.77
N LEU A 493 -2.54 -12.22 21.04
CA LEU A 493 -2.58 -12.47 19.60
C LEU A 493 -3.54 -13.62 19.25
N CYS A 494 -3.44 -14.77 19.95
CA CYS A 494 -4.34 -15.90 19.76
C CYS A 494 -5.81 -15.51 20.05
N ALA A 495 -6.04 -14.70 21.09
CA ALA A 495 -7.38 -14.21 21.44
C ALA A 495 -7.99 -13.29 20.37
N LEU A 496 -7.19 -12.65 19.51
CA LEU A 496 -7.70 -11.88 18.38
C LEU A 496 -8.35 -12.75 17.31
N ARG A 497 -8.09 -14.07 17.26
CA ARG A 497 -8.67 -14.99 16.25
C ARG A 497 -8.60 -14.44 14.82
N ILE A 498 -7.42 -13.96 14.42
CA ILE A 498 -7.17 -13.48 13.06
C ILE A 498 -7.12 -14.68 12.10
N CYS A 499 -7.75 -14.51 10.94
CA CYS A 499 -7.70 -15.44 9.82
C CYS A 499 -7.40 -14.69 8.52
N LEU A 500 -6.70 -15.36 7.60
CA LEU A 500 -6.54 -14.89 6.23
C LEU A 500 -7.87 -15.03 5.45
N LYS A 501 -7.92 -14.53 4.21
CA LYS A 501 -9.10 -14.60 3.34
C LYS A 501 -9.56 -16.03 3.06
N ASP A 502 -8.62 -16.98 3.05
CA ASP A 502 -8.87 -18.41 2.90
C ASP A 502 -9.22 -19.13 4.22
N GLY A 503 -9.35 -18.40 5.32
CA GLY A 503 -9.69 -18.92 6.64
C GLY A 503 -8.50 -19.45 7.45
N GLN A 504 -7.28 -19.49 6.89
CA GLN A 504 -6.10 -19.97 7.61
C GLN A 504 -5.77 -19.08 8.81
N THR A 505 -5.48 -19.71 9.95
CA THR A 505 -4.99 -19.03 11.17
C THR A 505 -3.47 -19.05 11.23
N LEU A 506 -2.87 -18.28 12.14
CA LEU A 506 -1.42 -18.35 12.41
C LEU A 506 -0.92 -19.77 12.70
N LEU A 507 -1.74 -20.61 13.34
CA LEU A 507 -1.37 -22.00 13.60
C LEU A 507 -1.39 -22.86 12.33
N HIS A 508 -2.31 -22.61 11.39
CA HIS A 508 -2.27 -23.26 10.06
C HIS A 508 -0.97 -22.91 9.34
N LEU A 509 -0.65 -21.62 9.28
CA LEU A 509 0.55 -21.13 8.60
C LEU A 509 1.84 -21.65 9.26
N ALA A 510 1.90 -21.72 10.59
CA ALA A 510 3.07 -22.22 11.31
C ALA A 510 3.37 -23.70 11.04
N VAL A 511 2.36 -24.51 10.71
CA VAL A 511 2.48 -25.95 10.45
C VAL A 511 2.43 -26.31 8.96
N ASN A 512 2.24 -25.33 8.07
CA ASN A 512 2.18 -25.54 6.64
C ASN A 512 3.58 -25.42 6.01
N ALA A 513 4.06 -26.48 5.37
CA ALA A 513 5.32 -26.49 4.62
C ALA A 513 5.32 -25.59 3.37
N GLU A 514 4.13 -25.17 2.92
CA GLU A 514 3.94 -24.31 1.75
C GLU A 514 3.74 -22.84 2.12
N THR A 515 3.77 -22.48 3.41
CA THR A 515 3.71 -21.07 3.84
C THR A 515 4.81 -20.29 3.15
N PRO A 516 4.48 -19.25 2.36
CA PRO A 516 5.47 -18.46 1.66
C PRO A 516 6.35 -17.73 2.67
N VAL A 517 7.64 -17.61 2.35
CA VAL A 517 8.61 -16.84 3.13
C VAL A 517 9.24 -15.82 2.20
N ASP A 518 9.37 -14.58 2.70
CA ASP A 518 10.07 -13.53 1.97
C ASP A 518 11.53 -13.94 1.66
N ASP A 519 11.95 -13.75 0.41
CA ASP A 519 13.24 -14.25 -0.08
C ASP A 519 14.43 -13.40 0.40
N PHE A 520 14.17 -12.20 0.92
CA PHE A 520 15.20 -11.25 1.33
C PHE A 520 15.53 -11.42 2.82
N HIS A 521 16.59 -12.17 3.15
CA HIS A 521 17.06 -12.51 4.51
C HIS A 521 16.10 -13.29 5.41
N THR A 522 14.77 -13.15 5.25
CA THR A 522 13.78 -13.78 6.11
C THR A 522 13.86 -15.31 6.04
N ASN A 523 14.12 -15.87 4.85
CA ASN A 523 14.28 -17.32 4.61
C ASN A 523 15.54 -17.94 5.27
N ASP A 524 16.50 -17.14 5.72
CA ASP A 524 17.67 -17.62 6.46
C ASP A 524 17.28 -18.17 7.84
N VAL A 525 16.21 -17.62 8.43
CA VAL A 525 15.73 -17.93 9.78
C VAL A 525 14.34 -18.56 9.78
N CYS A 526 13.41 -17.99 9.02
CA CYS A 526 12.03 -18.44 8.99
C CYS A 526 11.86 -19.62 8.03
N LYS A 527 11.51 -20.79 8.58
CA LYS A 527 11.23 -22.01 7.81
C LYS A 527 10.01 -22.69 8.39
N PHE A 528 9.08 -23.10 7.52
CA PHE A 528 7.87 -23.79 7.90
C PHE A 528 7.83 -25.22 7.34
N PRO A 529 7.28 -26.18 8.08
CA PRO A 529 6.65 -26.04 9.39
C PRO A 529 7.66 -25.74 10.51
N CYS A 530 7.26 -24.96 11.52
CA CYS A 530 8.11 -24.57 12.65
C CYS A 530 7.57 -25.11 13.98
N ALA A 531 8.20 -26.17 14.51
CA ALA A 531 7.75 -26.82 15.75
C ALA A 531 7.76 -25.87 16.96
N ALA A 532 8.79 -25.05 17.11
CA ALA A 532 8.90 -24.13 18.24
C ALA A 532 7.80 -23.06 18.22
N THR A 533 7.50 -22.49 17.04
CA THR A 533 6.42 -21.50 16.86
C THR A 533 5.04 -22.13 17.05
N ALA A 534 4.78 -23.30 16.47
CA ALA A 534 3.53 -24.02 16.66
C ALA A 534 3.28 -24.33 18.15
N LYS A 535 4.30 -24.85 18.84
CA LYS A 535 4.26 -25.12 20.29
C LYS A 535 3.97 -23.88 21.12
N LEU A 536 4.61 -22.75 20.81
CA LEU A 536 4.34 -21.47 21.51
C LEU A 536 2.89 -21.02 21.30
N LEU A 537 2.39 -21.06 20.06
CA LEU A 537 1.01 -20.70 19.73
C LEU A 537 0.00 -21.58 20.48
N ILE A 538 0.19 -22.90 20.47
CA ILE A 538 -0.66 -23.87 21.17
C ILE A 538 -0.69 -23.58 22.68
N ARG A 539 0.48 -23.44 23.31
CA ARG A 539 0.58 -23.14 24.75
C ARG A 539 -0.05 -21.80 25.15
N CYS A 540 -0.06 -20.83 24.23
CA CYS A 540 -0.70 -19.54 24.42
C CYS A 540 -2.20 -19.52 24.05
N GLY A 541 -2.79 -20.66 23.70
CA GLY A 541 -4.23 -20.80 23.49
C GLY A 541 -4.68 -20.64 22.04
N ALA A 542 -3.84 -20.94 21.06
CA ALA A 542 -4.29 -21.10 19.68
C ALA A 542 -5.29 -22.27 19.58
N ASP A 543 -6.35 -22.09 18.81
CA ASP A 543 -7.35 -23.13 18.58
C ASP A 543 -6.79 -24.19 17.61
N VAL A 544 -6.47 -25.36 18.17
CA VAL A 544 -5.94 -26.51 17.42
C VAL A 544 -6.96 -27.18 16.50
N ASN A 545 -8.24 -26.85 16.64
CA ASN A 545 -9.35 -27.34 15.84
C ASN A 545 -9.97 -26.26 14.94
N ALA A 546 -9.35 -25.07 14.86
CA ALA A 546 -9.75 -24.06 13.88
C ALA A 546 -9.75 -24.66 12.47
N MET A 547 -10.68 -24.22 11.63
CA MET A 547 -10.88 -24.71 10.27
C MET A 547 -10.70 -23.57 9.28
N ASP A 548 -9.93 -23.80 8.21
CA ASP A 548 -9.88 -22.92 7.03
C ASP A 548 -11.19 -23.03 6.20
N ASN A 549 -11.27 -22.32 5.07
CA ASN A 549 -12.44 -22.35 4.18
C ASN A 549 -12.66 -23.73 3.53
N GLU A 550 -11.62 -24.56 3.42
CA GLU A 550 -11.71 -25.96 2.97
C GLU A 550 -12.03 -26.93 4.12
N ARG A 551 -12.24 -26.41 5.34
CA ARG A 551 -12.42 -27.16 6.58
C ARG A 551 -11.21 -28.03 6.98
N ASN A 552 -10.02 -27.71 6.50
CA ASN A 552 -8.80 -28.32 7.01
C ASN A 552 -8.49 -27.70 8.38
N THR A 553 -8.13 -28.55 9.34
CA THR A 553 -7.55 -28.13 10.63
C THR A 553 -6.02 -28.08 10.53
N PRO A 554 -5.29 -27.47 11.49
CA PRO A 554 -3.84 -27.55 11.51
C PRO A 554 -3.31 -28.99 11.44
N LEU A 555 -4.05 -29.96 12.00
CA LEU A 555 -3.71 -31.37 11.91
C LEU A 555 -3.87 -31.94 10.49
N HIS A 556 -4.87 -31.49 9.71
CA HIS A 556 -4.97 -31.85 8.29
C HIS A 556 -3.79 -31.29 7.49
N ILE A 557 -3.40 -30.05 7.75
CA ILE A 557 -2.32 -29.36 7.02
C ILE A 557 -0.96 -30.04 7.26
N ILE A 558 -0.60 -30.30 8.52
CA ILE A 558 0.73 -30.87 8.84
C ILE A 558 0.92 -32.32 8.37
N VAL A 559 -0.16 -33.06 8.11
CA VAL A 559 -0.07 -34.45 7.61
C VAL A 559 -0.22 -34.57 6.09
N GLY A 560 -0.80 -33.55 5.44
CA GLY A 560 -1.07 -33.51 4.00
C GLY A 560 0.00 -32.82 3.16
N TYR A 561 1.23 -32.69 3.65
CA TYR A 561 2.28 -31.94 2.96
C TYR A 561 2.74 -32.61 1.66
N SER A 562 2.93 -31.81 0.61
CA SER A 562 3.32 -32.28 -0.74
C SER A 562 4.85 -32.41 -0.91
N LYS A 563 5.64 -31.53 -0.26
CA LYS A 563 7.10 -31.52 -0.29
C LYS A 563 7.68 -32.33 0.86
N SER A 564 8.63 -33.23 0.58
CA SER A 564 9.26 -34.08 1.59
C SER A 564 9.83 -33.25 2.76
N ILE A 565 9.20 -33.32 3.93
CA ILE A 565 9.79 -32.85 5.18
C ILE A 565 10.92 -33.81 5.54
N SER A 566 12.17 -33.36 5.41
CA SER A 566 13.34 -34.16 5.78
C SER A 566 13.51 -34.29 7.30
N ASP A 567 12.93 -33.36 8.06
CA ASP A 567 13.01 -33.32 9.52
C ASP A 567 11.83 -34.03 10.18
N PHE A 568 11.99 -35.34 10.38
CA PHE A 568 11.03 -36.18 11.12
C PHE A 568 10.74 -35.66 12.53
N SER A 569 11.74 -35.06 13.20
CA SER A 569 11.59 -34.62 14.59
C SER A 569 10.63 -33.45 14.71
N THR A 570 10.69 -32.50 13.76
CA THR A 570 9.75 -31.38 13.66
C THR A 570 8.33 -31.88 13.42
N LEU A 571 8.14 -32.80 12.46
CA LEU A 571 6.83 -33.37 12.16
C LEU A 571 6.22 -34.08 13.38
N HIS A 572 6.99 -34.96 14.02
CA HIS A 572 6.56 -35.68 15.21
C HIS A 572 6.20 -34.72 16.35
N SER A 573 7.05 -33.72 16.62
CA SER A 573 6.81 -32.74 17.68
C SER A 573 5.52 -31.96 17.47
N ILE A 574 5.21 -31.53 16.24
CA ILE A 574 4.01 -30.75 15.95
C ILE A 574 2.75 -31.61 16.10
N ILE A 575 2.74 -32.82 15.51
CA ILE A 575 1.58 -33.70 15.59
C ILE A 575 1.27 -34.07 17.04
N MET A 576 2.29 -34.39 17.83
CA MET A 576 2.10 -34.72 19.25
C MET A 576 1.57 -33.53 20.05
N GLU A 577 2.15 -32.32 19.90
CA GLU A 577 1.66 -31.12 20.60
C GLU A 577 0.21 -30.78 20.21
N LEU A 578 -0.18 -30.95 18.95
CA LEU A 578 -1.57 -30.75 18.50
C LEU A 578 -2.52 -31.75 19.19
N ILE A 579 -2.18 -33.04 19.18
CA ILE A 579 -3.01 -34.10 19.78
C ILE A 579 -3.11 -33.93 21.29
N GLU A 580 -2.00 -33.65 21.97
CA GLU A 580 -1.96 -33.41 23.42
C GLU A 580 -2.78 -32.17 23.82
N ALA A 581 -2.82 -31.15 22.96
CA ALA A 581 -3.66 -29.97 23.13
C ALA A 581 -5.12 -30.16 22.70
N GLY A 582 -5.51 -31.37 22.27
CA GLY A 582 -6.90 -31.73 21.97
C GLY A 582 -7.31 -31.59 20.51
N ALA A 583 -6.37 -31.66 19.56
CA ALA A 583 -6.70 -31.72 18.14
C ALA A 583 -7.50 -32.99 17.82
N HIS A 584 -8.62 -32.82 17.13
CA HIS A 584 -9.56 -33.89 16.84
C HIS A 584 -9.14 -34.65 15.57
N MET A 585 -8.87 -35.95 15.71
CA MET A 585 -8.40 -36.80 14.61
C MET A 585 -9.51 -37.29 13.67
N ASP A 586 -10.77 -37.09 14.05
CA ASP A 586 -11.94 -37.55 13.28
C ASP A 586 -12.70 -36.41 12.59
N THR A 587 -12.23 -35.17 12.71
CA THR A 587 -12.82 -34.04 11.99
C THR A 587 -12.63 -34.24 10.49
N VAL A 588 -13.62 -33.92 9.68
CA VAL A 588 -13.52 -34.04 8.22
C VAL A 588 -13.51 -32.70 7.53
N ASN A 589 -12.68 -32.58 6.49
CA ASN A 589 -12.65 -31.43 5.62
C ASN A 589 -13.79 -31.44 4.57
N ASN A 590 -13.83 -30.46 3.67
CA ASN A 590 -14.85 -30.37 2.61
C ASN A 590 -14.81 -31.53 1.61
N ARG A 591 -13.67 -32.24 1.52
CA ARG A 591 -13.52 -33.44 0.68
C ARG A 591 -14.01 -34.71 1.40
N GLY A 592 -14.43 -34.59 2.66
CA GLY A 592 -14.84 -35.71 3.50
C GLY A 592 -13.67 -36.51 4.08
N HIS A 593 -12.43 -36.00 3.98
CA HIS A 593 -11.24 -36.66 4.48
C HIS A 593 -10.99 -36.28 5.94
N THR A 594 -10.68 -37.25 6.79
CA THR A 594 -10.08 -37.01 8.11
C THR A 594 -8.60 -36.66 7.97
N PRO A 595 -7.91 -36.18 9.03
CA PRO A 595 -6.46 -36.05 9.01
C PRO A 595 -5.75 -37.35 8.62
N TYR A 596 -6.26 -38.52 9.03
CA TYR A 596 -5.69 -39.81 8.64
C TYR A 596 -5.82 -40.06 7.14
N ASP A 597 -6.97 -39.73 6.54
CA ASP A 597 -7.21 -39.89 5.10
C ASP A 597 -6.42 -38.86 4.27
N ALA A 598 -6.10 -37.71 4.85
CA ALA A 598 -5.30 -36.65 4.23
C ALA A 598 -3.78 -36.92 4.27
N VAL A 599 -3.33 -38.00 4.92
CA VAL A 599 -1.90 -38.32 5.04
C VAL A 599 -1.27 -38.57 3.67
N THR A 600 -0.15 -37.91 3.40
CA THR A 600 0.64 -38.13 2.17
C THR A 600 1.87 -39.01 2.39
N THR A 601 2.30 -39.24 3.65
CA THR A 601 3.52 -39.99 3.97
C THR A 601 3.31 -41.07 5.04
N GLY A 602 3.98 -42.22 4.89
CA GLY A 602 3.86 -43.32 5.85
C GLY A 602 4.34 -42.98 7.27
N VAL A 603 5.14 -41.92 7.42
CA VAL A 603 5.64 -41.46 8.72
C VAL A 603 4.52 -40.80 9.53
N ALA A 604 3.79 -39.86 8.92
CA ALA A 604 2.63 -39.25 9.56
C ALA A 604 1.54 -40.30 9.84
N GLU A 605 1.38 -41.28 8.93
CA GLU A 605 0.47 -42.42 9.12
C GLU A 605 0.80 -43.21 10.40
N ILE A 606 2.07 -43.57 10.60
CA ILE A 606 2.53 -44.30 11.79
C ILE A 606 2.26 -43.49 13.07
N ILE A 607 2.56 -42.19 13.07
CA ILE A 607 2.34 -41.33 14.23
C ILE A 607 0.84 -41.30 14.57
N LEU A 608 -0.03 -40.97 13.60
CA LEU A 608 -1.48 -40.90 13.83
C LEU A 608 -2.04 -42.25 14.29
N ARG A 609 -1.62 -43.35 13.67
CA ARG A 609 -2.05 -44.71 14.06
C ARG A 609 -1.67 -45.04 15.50
N SER A 610 -0.49 -44.62 15.96
CA SER A 610 -0.04 -44.84 17.33
C SER A 610 -0.83 -44.04 18.37
N GLN A 611 -1.44 -42.93 17.96
CA GLN A 611 -2.20 -42.03 18.84
C GLN A 611 -3.72 -42.22 18.74
N THR A 612 -4.20 -43.03 17.79
CA THR A 612 -5.64 -43.21 17.54
C THR A 612 -6.33 -43.81 18.76
N LYS A 613 -7.30 -43.07 19.32
CA LYS A 613 -8.16 -43.53 20.42
C LYS A 613 -9.61 -43.57 19.93
N LEU A 614 -10.22 -44.75 19.97
CA LEU A 614 -11.62 -44.94 19.60
C LEU A 614 -12.53 -44.30 20.66
N SER A 615 -13.28 -43.28 20.27
CA SER A 615 -14.32 -42.67 21.10
C SER A 615 -15.69 -43.07 20.59
N LEU A 616 -16.53 -43.61 21.48
CA LEU A 616 -17.93 -43.95 21.18
C LEU A 616 -18.70 -42.72 20.68
N MET A 617 -18.38 -41.54 21.20
CA MET A 617 -19.01 -40.28 20.79
C MET A 617 -18.69 -39.94 19.33
N CYS A 618 -17.42 -40.10 18.92
CA CYS A 618 -17.01 -39.90 17.53
C CYS A 618 -17.66 -40.94 16.60
N MET A 619 -17.71 -42.21 17.01
CA MET A 619 -18.36 -43.27 16.24
C MET A 619 -19.86 -42.99 16.03
N ALA A 620 -20.56 -42.54 17.07
CA ALA A 620 -21.96 -42.17 16.98
C ALA A 620 -22.17 -40.96 16.05
N ALA A 621 -21.35 -39.91 16.17
CA ALA A 621 -21.39 -38.74 15.30
C ALA A 621 -21.14 -39.09 13.82
N LYS A 622 -20.13 -39.93 13.55
CA LYS A 622 -19.86 -40.46 12.21
C LYS A 622 -21.05 -41.24 11.66
N ALA A 623 -21.68 -42.10 12.46
CA ALA A 623 -22.87 -42.84 12.04
C ALA A 623 -24.04 -41.90 11.71
N VAL A 624 -24.30 -40.89 12.55
CA VAL A 624 -25.34 -39.87 12.29
C VAL A 624 -25.12 -39.21 10.93
N LYS A 625 -23.88 -38.81 10.60
CA LYS A 625 -23.55 -38.20 9.31
C LYS A 625 -23.58 -39.18 8.14
N ALA A 626 -23.00 -40.38 8.29
CA ALA A 626 -22.95 -41.40 7.25
C ALA A 626 -24.35 -41.87 6.80
N TYR A 627 -25.30 -41.92 7.73
CA TYR A 627 -26.70 -42.30 7.45
C TYR A 627 -27.64 -41.10 7.26
N ASN A 628 -27.10 -39.88 7.19
CA ASN A 628 -27.86 -38.63 7.01
C ASN A 628 -29.05 -38.48 7.98
N LEU A 629 -28.84 -38.86 9.25
CA LEU A 629 -29.89 -38.82 10.27
C LEU A 629 -30.13 -37.38 10.74
N SER A 630 -31.39 -37.00 10.96
CA SER A 630 -31.74 -35.67 11.49
C SER A 630 -31.38 -35.56 12.97
N TYR A 631 -30.48 -34.64 13.32
CA TYR A 631 -30.02 -34.42 14.70
C TYR A 631 -30.34 -33.01 15.23
N THR A 632 -30.56 -32.02 14.36
CA THR A 632 -30.88 -30.64 14.77
C THR A 632 -32.17 -30.58 15.58
N GLY A 633 -32.13 -30.02 16.79
CA GLY A 633 -33.25 -29.99 17.73
C GLY A 633 -33.54 -31.31 18.44
N ASN A 634 -32.89 -32.41 18.03
CA ASN A 634 -33.03 -33.74 18.63
C ASN A 634 -31.89 -34.07 19.61
N VAL A 635 -30.76 -33.35 19.52
CA VAL A 635 -29.64 -33.45 20.45
C VAL A 635 -29.39 -32.09 21.11
N PRO A 636 -28.73 -32.04 22.29
CA PRO A 636 -28.25 -30.79 22.87
C PRO A 636 -27.46 -29.96 21.85
N ARG A 637 -27.69 -28.64 21.81
CA ARG A 637 -27.05 -27.72 20.84
C ARG A 637 -25.52 -27.81 20.82
N CYS A 638 -24.89 -28.13 21.96
CA CYS A 638 -23.45 -28.33 22.05
C CYS A 638 -22.94 -29.59 21.32
N LEU A 639 -23.82 -30.58 21.07
CA LEU A 639 -23.51 -31.79 20.32
C LEU A 639 -23.81 -31.66 18.82
N GLU A 640 -24.64 -30.70 18.42
CA GLU A 640 -24.90 -30.43 16.99
C GLU A 640 -23.60 -30.02 16.28
N THR A 641 -22.86 -29.08 16.85
CA THR A 641 -21.56 -28.64 16.33
C THR A 641 -20.53 -29.78 16.33
N PHE A 642 -20.56 -30.64 17.35
CA PHE A 642 -19.70 -31.83 17.42
C PHE A 642 -20.02 -32.84 16.30
N ILE A 643 -21.31 -33.10 16.02
CA ILE A 643 -21.75 -33.98 14.93
C ILE A 643 -21.38 -33.37 13.57
N GLU A 644 -21.46 -32.05 13.42
CA GLU A 644 -21.05 -31.34 12.20
C GLU A 644 -19.57 -31.49 11.87
N LEU A 645 -18.68 -31.60 12.87
CA LEU A 645 -17.25 -31.85 12.63
C LEU A 645 -16.99 -33.18 11.90
N HIS A 646 -17.90 -34.14 11.99
CA HIS A 646 -17.73 -35.50 11.47
C HIS A 646 -18.39 -35.75 10.10
N GLY A 647 -18.85 -34.69 9.43
CA GLY A 647 -19.37 -34.77 8.06
C GLY A 647 -18.93 -33.57 7.22
N PRO A 648 -18.88 -33.71 5.87
CA PRO A 648 -18.61 -32.57 5.00
C PRO A 648 -19.64 -31.47 5.27
N GLY A 649 -19.24 -30.20 5.12
CA GLY A 649 -20.09 -29.06 5.48
C GLY A 649 -21.45 -29.15 4.79
N LEU A 650 -22.49 -28.59 5.40
CA LEU A 650 -23.73 -28.39 4.65
C LEU A 650 -23.39 -27.45 3.49
N ASN A 651 -23.53 -27.93 2.26
CA ASN A 651 -23.57 -27.05 1.09
C ASN A 651 -24.74 -26.09 1.31
N GLN A 652 -24.45 -24.86 1.75
CA GLN A 652 -25.38 -23.76 1.62
C GLN A 652 -25.40 -23.41 0.12
N GLY A 653 -26.22 -24.15 -0.63
CA GLY A 653 -26.64 -23.79 -1.97
C GLY A 653 -27.65 -22.66 -1.96
#